data_AF-A0A1V5VBB1-F1
#
_entry.id   AF-A0A1V5VBB1-F1
#
_cell.length_a   1.000
_cell.length_b   1.000
_cell.length_c   1.000
_cell.angle_alpha   90.00
_cell.angle_beta   90.00
_cell.angle_gamma   90.00
#
_symmetry.space_group_name_H-M   'P 1'
#
loop_
_entity.id
_entity.type
_entity.pdbx_description
1 polymer ?
#
loop_
_entity_poly.entity_id
_entity_poly.type
_entity_poly.pdbx_seq_one_letter_code
_entity_poly.pdbx_strand_id
1 'polypeptide(L)'
;MKLDFRIDWGYQYLYSRRHYHPFYHWDGHLECSRGTIEKTFQLAYPVLWFGPGHCARETRLDFPEWKSTTRRGLAGIRIEADAEEDASFRLVTLSGTFEFTAKDIREKGRIVFPVGPKYLSCNVIVTRTGYYWFQPPPKPGQTVREADDLADSVPVRDWARMRTAWIAPGEKLAWEAEIPESSADFSETVLHLVGMAVPDYTPGNEKQVHDYFPMRLFCDGNAVADFTHYFREHDTFMQMLEDVWVRFQAAPGKHRFELQNGNNRFFLLVNRLILQQSEHNHLELSLPPWALVNEPLIGRVFAVRKDKTTVRWPGGSAELDVEKGWNDFHFTLAVPGVDVSIETDSTKGCVPAVYALQNETPEVTVGYDMTVVPHDANGFMDWLLDYTWRTRLGNLVVFRAFLRQSPESREYAEIPDDLLFRWGKFCREHGITVEAATSFDSGALVKGAGDRLHSVGRHEWPGAVYAFDPQPEWQSDDMKSAMEHFIKRLKIEVDRARKAAPRAAFGDASGGHRYCYMAGADFIRTETMVPHTQHLCSQARPAAEALGSGEWGVHIAIQHAMQPYFENHLGIYFLSLFQPWMMGASMIYEEDCLFQLFKEERQAWDDKLTRGKRSMTRGFFQFVKTHPRKGHPVRKIAFIEGRYAAPFNGFICDAEQTPDYSVWGLFGNPDPMWGHRQPEKCRQLLDVLMPGASTQPLRQDFTRRRFFFSGTPYGDFDEVPTEAASSYLNQYSLLLHLGWNTMIREDYDKLKAFVSGGGTLLIGLPQFSTHLRRDFLRDMNDLALWNRGDLSELCGVRIKGPGEEFSGQWNGAGRETYPSPVLSGIPSRSPDEDGPCRLAELELCGAEPFLWDAAKAKPLVVRFRCGKGTVYLMTAYAYPGHERLREVGASLLAKLASENRPECRVDDPAREVFWNEWKESGDVRRMMLLNTDWTTAGNRKKVTVATPCVSFETEVVERVPMLLTVLPFAVLDPDPSLHIEVMNTSETGAKLRLHGAGRPWMTIRYSNGDIESQEIELTANTVLETELSAR
;
A
#
# COMPACT_ATOMS: atom_id res chain seq x y z
N MET A 1 4.13 44.91 -2.07
CA MET A 1 3.35 44.01 -1.20
C MET A 1 4.32 43.09 -0.51
N LYS A 2 4.16 42.87 0.81
CA LYS A 2 5.06 41.98 1.54
C LYS A 2 4.70 40.52 1.26
N LEU A 3 5.71 39.74 0.88
CA LEU A 3 5.62 38.31 0.65
C LEU A 3 6.59 37.59 1.59
N ASP A 4 6.12 36.51 2.20
CA ASP A 4 6.92 35.57 2.98
C ASP A 4 6.60 34.16 2.47
N PHE A 5 7.60 33.50 1.91
CA PHE A 5 7.44 32.18 1.32
C PHE A 5 8.73 31.38 1.39
N ARG A 6 8.60 30.06 1.35
CA ARG A 6 9.71 29.12 1.25
C ARG A 6 9.73 28.42 -0.10
N ILE A 7 10.92 28.06 -0.53
CA ILE A 7 11.18 27.21 -1.68
C ILE A 7 11.91 25.98 -1.17
N ASP A 8 11.24 24.84 -1.13
CA ASP A 8 11.82 23.55 -0.76
C ASP A 8 12.18 22.75 -2.00
N TRP A 9 13.24 21.96 -1.95
CA TRP A 9 13.60 21.03 -3.02
C TRP A 9 14.11 19.69 -2.49
N GLY A 10 13.82 18.64 -3.26
CA GLY A 10 14.21 17.28 -2.94
C GLY A 10 13.03 16.33 -2.76
N TYR A 11 13.30 15.20 -2.11
CA TYR A 11 12.36 14.08 -1.91
C TYR A 11 12.95 13.02 -0.97
N GLN A 12 12.11 12.12 -0.50
CA GLN A 12 12.46 10.98 0.34
C GLN A 12 11.52 9.80 0.05
N TYR A 13 12.09 8.60 0.00
CA TYR A 13 11.37 7.31 0.03
C TYR A 13 11.84 6.58 1.28
N LEU A 14 10.95 6.15 2.18
CA LEU A 14 11.40 5.62 3.47
C LEU A 14 12.33 4.41 3.31
N TYR A 15 11.85 3.38 2.63
CA TYR A 15 12.53 2.10 2.53
C TYR A 15 13.50 2.01 1.34
N SER A 16 14.31 3.06 1.17
CA SER A 16 15.34 3.10 0.14
C SER A 16 16.61 3.85 0.57
N ARG A 17 17.79 3.42 0.11
CA ARG A 17 19.08 4.01 0.51
C ARG A 17 19.57 5.10 -0.39
N ARG A 18 20.22 6.11 0.20
CA ARG A 18 20.73 7.28 -0.51
C ARG A 18 21.57 6.90 -1.69
N HIS A 19 22.41 5.87 -1.56
CA HIS A 19 23.29 5.47 -2.65
C HIS A 19 22.59 4.89 -3.90
N TYR A 20 21.30 4.55 -3.82
CA TYR A 20 20.45 4.16 -4.96
C TYR A 20 19.68 5.34 -5.59
N HIS A 21 19.96 6.56 -5.16
CA HIS A 21 19.32 7.77 -5.64
C HIS A 21 20.33 8.72 -6.30
N PRO A 22 19.90 9.51 -7.31
CA PRO A 22 20.74 10.52 -7.95
C PRO A 22 21.08 11.68 -6.99
N PHE A 23 22.19 12.36 -7.31
CA PHE A 23 22.49 13.67 -6.75
C PHE A 23 21.75 14.74 -7.54
N TYR A 24 21.20 15.72 -6.83
CA TYR A 24 20.69 16.95 -7.40
C TYR A 24 21.49 18.13 -6.85
N HIS A 25 21.95 18.98 -7.76
CA HIS A 25 22.76 20.16 -7.44
C HIS A 25 21.88 21.40 -7.53
N TRP A 26 21.69 22.06 -6.40
CA TRP A 26 20.78 23.18 -6.25
C TRP A 26 21.50 24.51 -6.05
N ASP A 27 22.83 24.52 -6.15
CA ASP A 27 23.64 25.74 -6.18
C ASP A 27 23.02 26.73 -7.19
N GLY A 28 22.80 27.97 -6.75
CA GLY A 28 21.94 28.87 -7.48
C GLY A 28 21.65 30.19 -6.79
N HIS A 29 20.75 30.95 -7.42
CA HIS A 29 20.31 32.26 -6.96
C HIS A 29 18.84 32.52 -7.31
N LEU A 30 18.23 33.53 -6.66
CA LEU A 30 16.86 33.96 -6.92
C LEU A 30 16.84 35.39 -7.47
N GLU A 31 16.24 35.55 -8.65
CA GLU A 31 16.01 36.87 -9.28
C GLU A 31 14.57 37.32 -9.01
N CYS A 32 14.37 38.62 -8.81
CA CYS A 32 13.05 39.24 -8.68
C CYS A 32 12.94 40.43 -9.64
N SER A 33 11.88 40.45 -10.45
CA SER A 33 11.52 41.60 -11.26
C SER A 33 10.39 42.39 -10.59
N ARG A 34 10.42 43.72 -10.68
CA ARG A 34 9.39 44.61 -10.09
C ARG A 34 9.16 44.37 -8.60
N GLY A 35 10.25 44.17 -7.86
CA GLY A 35 10.25 43.94 -6.43
C GLY A 35 11.68 43.93 -5.87
N THR A 36 11.78 43.82 -4.55
CA THR A 36 13.05 43.73 -3.81
C THR A 36 13.01 42.54 -2.86
N ILE A 37 14.00 41.66 -2.94
CA ILE A 37 14.22 40.61 -1.93
C ILE A 37 14.87 41.27 -0.72
N GLU A 38 14.19 41.28 0.42
CA GLU A 38 14.64 41.95 1.64
C GLU A 38 15.49 41.03 2.51
N LYS A 39 15.11 39.75 2.61
CA LYS A 39 15.86 38.73 3.35
C LYS A 39 15.79 37.39 2.64
N THR A 40 16.91 36.66 2.72
CA THR A 40 17.01 35.26 2.29
C THR A 40 17.59 34.43 3.43
N PHE A 41 17.02 33.26 3.65
CA PHE A 41 17.49 32.28 4.62
C PHE A 41 17.68 30.93 3.93
N GLN A 42 18.82 30.28 4.15
CA GLN A 42 19.03 28.90 3.77
C GLN A 42 18.34 27.97 4.77
N LEU A 43 17.62 26.96 4.27
CA LEU A 43 16.92 25.95 5.04
C LEU A 43 17.68 24.62 5.00
N ALA A 44 18.18 24.18 6.15
CA ALA A 44 18.79 22.87 6.33
C ALA A 44 17.88 21.97 7.18
N TYR A 45 17.21 21.03 6.54
CA TYR A 45 16.36 20.06 7.23
C TYR A 45 17.19 18.97 7.93
N PRO A 46 16.83 18.55 9.16
CA PRO A 46 17.45 17.41 9.80
C PRO A 46 17.34 16.15 8.95
N VAL A 47 18.43 15.36 8.95
CA VAL A 47 18.43 14.05 8.31
C VAL A 47 17.73 13.06 9.23
N LEU A 48 16.47 12.80 8.94
CA LEU A 48 15.66 11.84 9.67
C LEU A 48 15.36 10.65 8.78
N TRP A 49 15.45 9.45 9.35
CA TRP A 49 15.11 8.23 8.63
C TRP A 49 13.65 8.26 8.17
N PHE A 50 12.74 8.67 9.08
CA PHE A 50 11.30 8.55 8.94
C PHE A 50 10.60 9.60 8.08
N GLY A 51 11.32 10.56 7.50
CA GLY A 51 10.76 11.66 6.72
C GLY A 51 11.13 13.03 7.30
N PRO A 52 10.92 14.14 6.56
CA PRO A 52 11.37 15.46 6.98
C PRO A 52 10.35 16.08 7.96
N GLY A 53 10.25 15.48 9.15
CA GLY A 53 9.29 15.84 10.19
C GLY A 53 9.70 16.99 11.10
N HIS A 54 10.93 17.50 11.03
CA HIS A 54 11.36 18.62 11.90
C HIS A 54 11.51 19.91 11.11
N CYS A 55 11.35 21.05 11.79
CA CYS A 55 11.66 22.36 11.22
C CYS A 55 13.11 22.42 10.72
N ALA A 56 13.33 23.14 9.63
CA ALA A 56 14.68 23.41 9.14
C ALA A 56 15.43 24.34 10.10
N ARG A 57 16.75 24.17 10.17
CA ARG A 57 17.62 25.21 10.69
C ARG A 57 17.72 26.32 9.63
N GLU A 58 17.28 27.52 10.00
CA GLU A 58 17.41 28.71 9.15
C GLU A 58 18.78 29.38 9.34
N THR A 59 19.44 29.75 8.24
CA THR A 59 20.67 30.55 8.26
C THR A 59 20.51 31.73 7.32
N ARG A 60 20.57 32.97 7.84
CA ARG A 60 20.47 34.18 7.01
C ARG A 60 21.64 34.25 6.03
N LEU A 61 21.34 34.64 4.79
CA LEU A 61 22.32 34.90 3.73
C LEU A 61 22.40 36.40 3.45
N ASP A 62 23.59 36.86 3.05
CA ASP A 62 23.83 38.26 2.69
C ASP A 62 23.22 38.62 1.33
N PHE A 63 23.14 37.63 0.44
CA PHE A 63 22.59 37.73 -0.91
C PHE A 63 21.64 36.56 -1.18
N PRO A 64 20.71 36.67 -2.15
CA PRO A 64 19.83 35.57 -2.55
C PRO A 64 20.58 34.51 -3.39
N GLU A 65 21.72 34.03 -2.89
CA GLU A 65 22.62 33.06 -3.54
C GLU A 65 23.02 31.98 -2.52
N TRP A 66 23.10 30.71 -2.94
CA TRP A 66 23.39 29.61 -2.01
C TRP A 66 24.13 28.44 -2.68
N LYS A 67 24.62 27.52 -1.84
CA LYS A 67 25.11 26.20 -2.22
C LYS A 67 24.29 25.12 -1.54
N SER A 68 23.78 24.17 -2.30
CA SER A 68 22.91 23.12 -1.80
C SER A 68 22.97 21.91 -2.72
N THR A 69 23.05 20.72 -2.14
CA THR A 69 23.02 19.45 -2.87
C THR A 69 22.19 18.48 -2.06
N THR A 70 21.30 17.76 -2.72
CA THR A 70 20.49 16.73 -2.07
C THR A 70 20.66 15.38 -2.74
N ARG A 71 20.47 14.32 -1.96
CA ARG A 71 20.42 12.92 -2.41
C ARG A 71 19.48 12.16 -1.49
N ARG A 72 18.25 11.89 -1.93
CA ARG A 72 17.14 11.41 -1.06
C ARG A 72 17.14 12.20 0.27
N GLY A 73 16.86 13.48 0.16
CA GLY A 73 16.78 14.43 1.25
C GLY A 73 16.17 15.75 0.78
N LEU A 74 15.82 16.60 1.74
CA LEU A 74 15.23 17.92 1.50
C LEU A 74 16.18 19.04 1.93
N ALA A 75 16.14 20.14 1.20
CA ALA A 75 16.75 21.42 1.54
C ALA A 75 15.90 22.54 0.93
N GLY A 76 16.22 23.81 1.21
CA GLY A 76 15.47 24.91 0.62
C GLY A 76 16.00 26.28 0.98
N ILE A 77 15.20 27.30 0.69
CA ILE A 77 15.38 28.69 1.12
C ILE A 77 14.04 29.30 1.58
N ARG A 78 14.09 30.31 2.44
CA ARG A 78 12.96 31.18 2.77
C ARG A 78 13.26 32.61 2.35
N ILE A 79 12.26 33.29 1.81
CA ILE A 79 12.35 34.61 1.21
C ILE A 79 11.33 35.55 1.87
N GLU A 80 11.81 36.70 2.31
CA GLU A 80 10.97 37.87 2.59
C GLU A 80 11.23 38.90 1.48
N ALA A 81 10.17 39.35 0.80
CA ALA A 81 10.28 40.28 -0.32
C ALA A 81 9.19 41.35 -0.29
N ASP A 82 9.49 42.52 -0.85
CA ASP A 82 8.52 43.56 -1.18
C ASP A 82 8.37 43.66 -2.69
N ALA A 83 7.21 43.23 -3.20
CA ALA A 83 7.03 43.02 -4.63
C ALA A 83 5.73 43.67 -5.15
N GLU A 84 5.72 44.11 -6.42
CA GLU A 84 4.49 44.48 -7.13
C GLU A 84 3.61 43.24 -7.39
N GLU A 85 2.33 43.43 -7.74
CA GLU A 85 1.40 42.31 -7.97
C GLU A 85 1.77 41.45 -9.18
N ASP A 86 2.38 42.06 -10.19
CA ASP A 86 2.88 41.43 -11.40
C ASP A 86 4.39 41.11 -11.34
N ALA A 87 5.00 41.21 -10.16
CA ALA A 87 6.38 40.80 -9.95
C ALA A 87 6.59 39.32 -10.29
N SER A 88 7.69 39.02 -10.98
CA SER A 88 8.11 37.66 -11.29
C SER A 88 9.37 37.29 -10.52
N PHE A 89 9.44 36.02 -10.14
CA PHE A 89 10.59 35.40 -9.51
C PHE A 89 11.15 34.34 -10.43
N ARG A 90 12.47 34.30 -10.54
CA ARG A 90 13.19 33.31 -11.33
C ARG A 90 14.26 32.64 -10.47
N LEU A 91 13.99 31.39 -10.12
CA LEU A 91 14.90 30.53 -9.37
C LEU A 91 15.83 29.85 -10.37
N VAL A 92 17.13 30.16 -10.32
CA VAL A 92 18.14 29.57 -11.21
C VAL A 92 19.00 28.63 -10.40
N THR A 93 19.05 27.35 -10.77
CA THR A 93 19.89 26.33 -10.11
C THR A 93 20.62 25.48 -11.15
N LEU A 94 21.65 24.76 -10.73
CA LEU A 94 22.32 23.77 -11.60
C LEU A 94 21.39 22.62 -12.05
N SER A 95 20.29 22.35 -11.33
CA SER A 95 19.32 21.31 -11.68
C SER A 95 18.12 21.82 -12.48
N GLY A 96 18.06 23.12 -12.79
CA GLY A 96 17.00 23.72 -13.59
C GLY A 96 16.69 25.17 -13.22
N THR A 97 15.90 25.82 -14.07
CA THR A 97 15.38 27.17 -13.85
C THR A 97 13.85 27.12 -13.74
N PHE A 98 13.31 27.79 -12.73
CA PHE A 98 11.89 27.76 -12.39
C PHE A 98 11.36 29.18 -12.22
N GLU A 99 10.19 29.45 -12.79
CA GLU A 99 9.60 30.79 -12.83
C GLU A 99 8.20 30.76 -12.23
N PHE A 100 7.89 31.76 -11.40
CA PHE A 100 6.60 31.94 -10.75
C PHE A 100 6.37 33.42 -10.43
N THR A 101 5.13 33.82 -10.17
CA THR A 101 4.79 35.22 -9.90
C THR A 101 4.35 35.46 -8.46
N ALA A 102 4.41 36.72 -8.02
CA ALA A 102 3.80 37.16 -6.76
C ALA A 102 2.30 36.79 -6.70
N LYS A 103 1.60 36.95 -7.84
CA LYS A 103 0.21 36.54 -8.01
C LYS A 103 0.01 35.04 -7.79
N ASP A 104 0.88 34.18 -8.36
CA ASP A 104 0.80 32.73 -8.15
C ASP A 104 0.94 32.35 -6.67
N ILE A 105 1.90 32.94 -5.95
CA ILE A 105 2.08 32.69 -4.50
C ILE A 105 0.84 33.08 -3.72
N ARG A 106 0.25 34.24 -4.03
CA ARG A 106 -0.92 34.76 -3.32
C ARG A 106 -2.17 33.93 -3.57
N GLU A 107 -2.42 33.56 -4.82
CA GLU A 107 -3.66 32.90 -5.26
C GLU A 107 -3.62 31.38 -5.09
N LYS A 108 -2.49 30.74 -5.41
CA LYS A 108 -2.35 29.28 -5.34
C LYS A 108 -1.83 28.81 -3.98
N GLY A 109 -1.06 29.64 -3.28
CA GLY A 109 -0.44 29.31 -1.98
C GLY A 109 0.71 28.30 -2.06
N ARG A 110 0.61 27.30 -2.96
CA ARG A 110 1.65 26.30 -3.24
C ARG A 110 1.82 26.08 -4.74
N ILE A 111 3.06 26.01 -5.20
CA ILE A 111 3.43 25.75 -6.60
C ILE A 111 4.45 24.61 -6.59
N VAL A 112 4.31 23.64 -7.50
CA VAL A 112 5.16 22.44 -7.55
C VAL A 112 5.74 22.28 -8.94
N PHE A 113 7.05 22.09 -9.02
CA PHE A 113 7.79 21.80 -10.24
C PHE A 113 8.48 20.43 -10.12
N PRO A 114 8.09 19.42 -10.91
CA PRO A 114 8.78 18.13 -10.91
C PRO A 114 10.18 18.26 -11.53
N VAL A 115 11.16 17.53 -10.97
CA VAL A 115 12.56 17.57 -11.40
C VAL A 115 13.10 16.15 -11.61
N GLY A 116 13.62 15.88 -12.80
CA GLY A 116 14.22 14.59 -13.14
C GLY A 116 13.18 13.50 -13.48
N PRO A 117 13.52 12.21 -13.28
CA PRO A 117 12.67 11.09 -13.68
C PRO A 117 11.29 11.06 -12.99
N LYS A 118 10.28 10.70 -13.78
CA LYS A 118 8.85 10.63 -13.41
C LYS A 118 8.56 9.97 -12.05
N TYR A 119 9.18 8.83 -11.76
CA TYR A 119 8.89 8.03 -10.56
C TYR A 119 9.85 8.24 -9.39
N LEU A 120 10.72 9.26 -9.43
CA LEU A 120 11.57 9.64 -8.30
C LEU A 120 10.96 10.74 -7.43
N SER A 121 9.90 11.41 -7.89
CA SER A 121 9.18 12.44 -7.14
C SER A 121 10.06 13.53 -6.52
N CYS A 122 11.19 13.86 -7.15
CA CYS A 122 11.97 15.04 -6.80
C CYS A 122 11.25 16.28 -7.31
N ASN A 123 11.10 17.30 -6.45
CA ASN A 123 10.37 18.51 -6.79
C ASN A 123 11.09 19.75 -6.28
N VAL A 124 10.77 20.89 -6.89
CA VAL A 124 10.90 22.23 -6.30
C VAL A 124 9.49 22.70 -5.90
N ILE A 125 9.33 23.20 -4.68
CA ILE A 125 8.03 23.50 -4.08
C ILE A 125 8.08 24.92 -3.50
N VAL A 126 7.34 25.84 -4.09
CA VAL A 126 7.16 27.20 -3.55
C VAL A 126 5.92 27.20 -2.68
N THR A 127 6.03 27.56 -1.40
CA THR A 127 4.91 27.58 -0.45
C THR A 127 4.88 28.90 0.31
N ARG A 128 3.75 29.59 0.27
CA ARG A 128 3.50 30.77 1.12
C ARG A 128 3.59 30.38 2.59
N THR A 129 4.26 31.18 3.41
CA THR A 129 4.35 30.93 4.85
C THR A 129 2.95 30.84 5.48
N GLY A 130 2.73 29.83 6.34
CA GLY A 130 1.43 29.54 6.96
C GLY A 130 0.37 28.92 6.04
N TYR A 131 0.68 28.62 4.77
CA TYR A 131 -0.26 27.96 3.87
C TYR A 131 -0.09 26.44 3.87
N TYR A 132 -1.14 25.71 4.28
CA TYR A 132 -1.22 24.25 4.23
C TYR A 132 -2.15 23.81 3.11
N TRP A 133 -1.59 23.36 1.99
CA TRP A 133 -2.33 22.98 0.77
C TRP A 133 -3.38 21.86 0.97
N PHE A 134 -3.25 21.09 2.05
CA PHE A 134 -4.14 19.99 2.38
C PHE A 134 -5.30 20.39 3.30
N GLN A 135 -5.22 21.55 3.98
CA GLN A 135 -6.26 21.97 4.91
C GLN A 135 -7.51 22.43 4.15
N PRO A 136 -8.71 21.97 4.55
CA PRO A 136 -9.94 22.43 3.94
C PRO A 136 -10.25 23.87 4.37
N PRO A 137 -10.90 24.67 3.49
CA PRO A 137 -11.46 25.95 3.90
C PRO A 137 -12.58 25.75 4.95
N PRO A 138 -12.89 26.78 5.76
CA PRO A 138 -14.01 26.74 6.69
C PRO A 138 -15.33 26.38 5.97
N LYS A 139 -16.12 25.47 6.55
CA LYS A 139 -17.48 25.16 6.07
C LYS A 139 -18.45 26.30 6.48
N PRO A 140 -19.58 26.47 5.78
CA PRO A 140 -20.62 27.41 6.22
C PRO A 140 -21.00 27.19 7.69
N GLY A 141 -21.09 28.26 8.47
CA GLY A 141 -21.40 28.21 9.91
C GLY A 141 -20.23 27.86 10.84
N GLN A 142 -19.03 27.56 10.29
CA GLN A 142 -17.84 27.36 11.11
C GLN A 142 -17.10 28.68 11.36
N THR A 143 -16.68 28.89 12.60
CA THR A 143 -15.64 29.88 12.91
C THR A 143 -14.30 29.16 13.03
N VAL A 144 -13.29 29.62 12.28
CA VAL A 144 -11.96 29.03 12.29
C VAL A 144 -10.93 30.07 12.74
N ARG A 145 -9.99 29.66 13.59
CA ARG A 145 -8.79 30.41 13.98
C ARG A 145 -7.57 29.56 13.71
N GLU A 146 -6.70 30.04 12.85
CA GLU A 146 -5.38 29.45 12.63
C GLU A 146 -4.39 29.99 13.69
N ALA A 147 -3.23 29.36 13.83
CA ALA A 147 -2.23 29.74 14.82
C ALA A 147 -1.86 31.24 14.80
N ASP A 148 -1.73 31.86 13.62
CA ASP A 148 -1.38 33.28 13.50
C ASP A 148 -2.52 34.22 13.93
N ASP A 149 -3.79 33.80 13.86
CA ASP A 149 -4.94 34.56 14.37
C ASP A 149 -4.96 34.64 15.90
N LEU A 150 -4.11 33.86 16.57
CA LEU A 150 -4.03 33.71 18.02
C LEU A 150 -2.80 34.41 18.61
N ALA A 151 -2.01 35.08 17.78
CA ALA A 151 -0.74 35.70 18.15
C ALA A 151 -0.86 36.82 19.20
N ASP A 152 -2.02 37.48 19.28
CA ASP A 152 -2.28 38.52 20.29
C ASP A 152 -2.48 37.93 21.69
N SER A 153 -2.79 36.63 21.81
CA SER A 153 -3.02 35.97 23.09
C SER A 153 -1.83 35.16 23.58
N VAL A 154 -1.12 34.46 22.68
CA VAL A 154 0.02 33.59 23.04
C VAL A 154 1.11 33.63 21.97
N PRO A 155 2.36 33.27 22.28
CA PRO A 155 3.44 33.21 21.28
C PRO A 155 3.13 32.20 20.17
N VAL A 156 3.38 32.59 18.92
CA VAL A 156 3.28 31.71 17.75
C VAL A 156 4.67 31.38 17.23
N ARG A 157 4.96 30.08 17.08
CA ARG A 157 6.27 29.58 16.66
C ARG A 157 6.12 28.41 15.69
N ASP A 158 7.21 28.11 15.00
CA ASP A 158 7.27 26.95 14.11
C ASP A 158 7.68 25.71 14.90
N TRP A 159 6.94 24.62 14.68
CA TRP A 159 7.24 23.32 15.23
C TRP A 159 6.69 22.25 14.30
N ALA A 160 7.43 21.15 14.09
CA ALA A 160 6.98 20.09 13.20
C ALA A 160 6.67 20.60 11.77
N ARG A 161 7.39 21.63 11.32
CA ARG A 161 7.18 22.39 10.07
C ARG A 161 5.83 23.10 9.97
N MET A 162 5.16 23.32 11.10
CA MET A 162 3.85 23.96 11.18
C MET A 162 3.86 25.20 12.08
N ARG A 163 3.04 26.21 11.75
CA ARG A 163 2.73 27.37 12.58
C ARG A 163 1.87 26.91 13.74
N THR A 164 2.25 27.26 14.95
CA THR A 164 1.58 26.79 16.17
C THR A 164 1.53 27.89 17.23
N ALA A 165 0.39 28.03 17.90
CA ALA A 165 0.19 28.93 19.04
C ALA A 165 0.44 28.18 20.36
N TRP A 166 1.28 28.72 21.25
CA TRP A 166 1.87 27.98 22.37
C TRP A 166 1.24 28.35 23.72
N ILE A 167 0.49 27.42 24.30
CA ILE A 167 -0.10 27.59 25.64
C ILE A 167 0.81 26.93 26.67
N ALA A 168 1.47 27.74 27.48
CA ALA A 168 2.33 27.25 28.56
C ALA A 168 1.54 26.48 29.63
N PRO A 169 2.22 25.61 30.41
CA PRO A 169 1.61 24.95 31.56
C PRO A 169 0.83 25.91 32.47
N GLY A 170 -0.45 25.65 32.71
CA GLY A 170 -1.34 26.45 33.55
C GLY A 170 -1.94 27.71 32.89
N GLU A 171 -1.40 28.15 31.75
CA GLU A 171 -1.82 29.37 31.05
C GLU A 171 -3.07 29.18 30.18
N LYS A 172 -3.61 30.29 29.68
CA LYS A 172 -4.80 30.34 28.83
C LYS A 172 -4.53 30.99 27.48
N LEU A 173 -5.18 30.46 26.44
CA LEU A 173 -5.34 31.11 25.13
C LEU A 173 -6.75 31.70 25.04
N ALA A 174 -6.89 32.95 24.60
CA ALA A 174 -8.17 33.61 24.39
C ALA A 174 -8.44 33.94 22.92
N TRP A 175 -9.70 33.83 22.49
CA TRP A 175 -10.15 34.27 21.17
C TRP A 175 -11.63 34.66 21.18
N GLU A 176 -12.08 35.38 20.14
CA GLU A 176 -13.50 35.68 19.94
C GLU A 176 -14.09 34.82 18.82
N ALA A 177 -15.31 34.34 19.02
CA ALA A 177 -16.09 33.63 18.01
C ALA A 177 -17.59 33.92 18.16
N GLU A 178 -18.32 33.72 17.07
CA GLU A 178 -19.77 33.90 17.03
C GLU A 178 -20.46 32.53 16.96
N ILE A 179 -21.48 32.35 17.80
CA ILE A 179 -22.37 31.21 17.78
C ILE A 179 -23.63 31.61 16.99
N PRO A 180 -23.93 30.94 15.87
CA PRO A 180 -25.13 31.25 15.09
C PRO A 180 -26.40 30.83 15.83
N GLU A 181 -27.53 31.45 15.49
CA GLU A 181 -28.85 30.96 15.88
C GLU A 181 -29.14 29.62 15.18
N SER A 182 -29.72 28.66 15.89
CA SER A 182 -30.17 27.37 15.37
C SER A 182 -31.69 27.31 15.37
N SER A 183 -32.25 26.79 14.27
CA SER A 183 -33.69 26.48 14.16
C SER A 183 -34.02 25.02 14.52
N ALA A 184 -33.02 24.20 14.83
CA ALA A 184 -33.21 22.80 15.19
C ALA A 184 -33.77 22.63 16.60
N ASP A 185 -34.46 21.51 16.85
CA ASP A 185 -35.04 21.19 18.16
C ASP A 185 -33.97 21.05 19.27
N PHE A 186 -32.74 20.70 18.90
CA PHE A 186 -31.58 20.67 19.76
C PHE A 186 -30.35 21.16 19.00
N SER A 187 -29.56 22.02 19.64
CA SER A 187 -28.23 22.36 19.17
C SER A 187 -27.22 22.30 20.31
N GLU A 188 -25.98 21.98 19.95
CA GLU A 188 -24.84 22.10 20.84
C GLU A 188 -23.63 22.64 20.09
N THR A 189 -22.75 23.32 20.82
CA THR A 189 -21.51 23.84 20.25
C THR A 189 -20.42 22.78 20.34
N VAL A 190 -19.70 22.57 19.24
CA VAL A 190 -18.52 21.71 19.17
C VAL A 190 -17.30 22.59 18.96
N LEU A 191 -16.37 22.55 19.92
CA LEU A 191 -15.01 23.02 19.70
C LEU A 191 -14.17 21.83 19.24
N HIS A 192 -13.55 21.99 18.08
CA HIS A 192 -12.56 21.07 17.54
C HIS A 192 -11.18 21.76 17.58
N LEU A 193 -10.29 21.21 18.39
CA LEU A 193 -8.89 21.60 18.53
C LEU A 193 -8.03 20.65 17.71
N VAL A 194 -7.23 21.21 16.80
CA VAL A 194 -6.16 20.49 16.12
C VAL A 194 -4.84 20.95 16.72
N GLY A 195 -4.13 20.03 17.39
CA GLY A 195 -3.02 20.41 18.25
C GLY A 195 -1.94 19.34 18.45
N MET A 196 -0.88 19.75 19.12
CA MET A 196 0.29 18.93 19.43
C MET A 196 0.81 19.26 20.84
N ALA A 197 1.83 18.55 21.30
CA ALA A 197 2.48 18.77 22.59
C ALA A 197 4.01 18.88 22.43
N VAL A 198 4.66 19.68 23.29
CA VAL A 198 6.12 19.86 23.30
C VAL A 198 6.62 20.25 24.70
N PRO A 199 7.86 19.91 25.08
CA PRO A 199 8.39 20.29 26.38
C PRO A 199 8.76 21.77 26.47
N ASP A 200 9.43 22.29 25.45
CA ASP A 200 9.91 23.66 25.36
C ASP A 200 10.22 24.04 23.91
N TYR A 201 10.52 25.32 23.68
CA TYR A 201 10.90 25.77 22.34
C TYR A 201 12.40 25.63 22.12
N THR A 202 12.78 24.64 21.33
CA THR A 202 14.17 24.32 20.98
C THR A 202 14.32 24.21 19.44
N PRO A 203 14.51 25.35 18.73
CA PRO A 203 14.67 25.36 17.28
C PRO A 203 15.74 24.38 16.79
N GLY A 204 15.40 23.54 15.82
CA GLY A 204 16.32 22.56 15.22
C GLY A 204 16.68 21.36 16.10
N ASN A 205 16.05 21.21 17.28
CA ASN A 205 16.21 20.06 18.17
C ASN A 205 14.86 19.68 18.79
N GLU A 206 13.87 19.44 17.94
CA GLU A 206 12.50 19.13 18.36
C GLU A 206 12.44 17.79 19.12
N LYS A 207 11.94 17.85 20.36
CA LYS A 207 11.73 16.68 21.21
C LYS A 207 10.24 16.36 21.30
N GLN A 208 9.93 15.09 21.11
CA GLN A 208 8.57 14.59 21.15
C GLN A 208 8.20 14.21 22.59
N VAL A 209 6.92 14.33 22.92
CA VAL A 209 6.39 14.02 24.25
C VAL A 209 5.06 13.28 24.16
N HIS A 210 4.75 12.59 25.23
CA HIS A 210 3.44 12.06 25.47
C HIS A 210 2.98 12.37 26.89
N ASP A 211 1.72 12.78 27.01
CA ASP A 211 1.07 12.94 28.29
C ASP A 211 -0.44 13.12 28.12
N TYR A 212 -1.15 13.01 29.22
CA TYR A 212 -2.51 13.50 29.33
C TYR A 212 -2.53 15.02 29.53
N PHE A 213 -3.39 15.70 28.77
CA PHE A 213 -3.60 17.13 28.86
C PHE A 213 -5.02 17.40 29.35
N PRO A 214 -5.22 17.63 30.66
CA PRO A 214 -6.45 18.22 31.16
C PRO A 214 -6.60 19.61 30.56
N MET A 215 -7.77 19.90 30.02
CA MET A 215 -8.10 21.17 29.38
C MET A 215 -9.44 21.67 29.89
N ARG A 216 -9.54 22.99 30.08
CA ARG A 216 -10.77 23.64 30.50
C ARG A 216 -11.12 24.76 29.53
N LEU A 217 -12.35 24.73 29.03
CA LEU A 217 -12.90 25.74 28.14
C LEU A 217 -13.77 26.71 28.94
N PHE A 218 -13.55 28.01 28.72
CA PHE A 218 -14.35 29.08 29.28
C PHE A 218 -15.10 29.83 28.17
N CYS A 219 -16.33 30.26 28.47
CA CYS A 219 -17.14 31.17 27.66
C CYS A 219 -17.56 32.36 28.54
N ASP A 220 -17.16 33.57 28.15
CA ASP A 220 -17.39 34.82 28.92
C ASP A 220 -17.00 34.70 30.40
N GLY A 221 -15.88 34.03 30.67
CA GLY A 221 -15.33 33.81 32.01
C GLY A 221 -15.91 32.62 32.79
N ASN A 222 -16.97 31.98 32.29
CA ASN A 222 -17.57 30.80 32.92
C ASN A 222 -17.00 29.51 32.31
N ALA A 223 -16.64 28.53 33.14
CA ALA A 223 -16.22 27.22 32.65
C ALA A 223 -17.42 26.50 32.02
N VAL A 224 -17.31 26.14 30.74
CA VAL A 224 -18.37 25.47 29.97
C VAL A 224 -18.06 24.01 29.67
N ALA A 225 -16.78 23.61 29.72
CA ALA A 225 -16.38 22.21 29.59
C ALA A 225 -15.02 21.92 30.23
N ASP A 226 -14.89 20.69 30.73
CA ASP A 226 -13.65 20.06 31.18
C ASP A 226 -13.44 18.78 30.37
N PHE A 227 -12.26 18.59 29.80
CA PHE A 227 -11.94 17.42 28.98
C PHE A 227 -10.45 17.09 29.07
N THR A 228 -10.08 15.86 28.75
CA THR A 228 -8.68 15.41 28.77
C THR A 228 -8.38 14.63 27.50
N HIS A 229 -7.20 14.82 26.94
CA HIS A 229 -6.75 14.07 25.77
C HIS A 229 -5.30 13.62 25.92
N TYR A 230 -4.95 12.48 25.34
CA TYR A 230 -3.58 11.96 25.32
C TYR A 230 -2.86 12.38 24.04
N PHE A 231 -1.99 13.37 24.15
CA PHE A 231 -1.11 13.76 23.05
C PHE A 231 0.08 12.82 23.03
N ARG A 232 0.51 12.36 21.84
CA ARG A 232 1.53 11.31 21.73
C ARG A 232 2.55 11.51 20.61
N GLU A 233 3.70 10.89 20.77
CA GLU A 233 4.66 10.61 19.72
C GLU A 233 4.37 9.26 19.05
N HIS A 234 4.69 9.16 17.76
CA HIS A 234 4.73 7.87 17.07
C HIS A 234 6.08 7.18 17.30
N ASP A 235 7.16 7.95 17.19
CA ASP A 235 8.53 7.51 17.39
C ASP A 235 9.39 8.66 17.94
N THR A 236 10.70 8.45 18.09
CA THR A 236 11.60 9.46 18.66
C THR A 236 11.74 10.75 17.83
N PHE A 237 11.15 10.80 16.63
CA PHE A 237 11.23 11.93 15.71
C PHE A 237 9.87 12.56 15.40
N MET A 238 8.75 11.85 15.61
CA MET A 238 7.44 12.33 15.14
C MET A 238 6.45 12.51 16.28
N GLN A 239 6.12 13.75 16.63
CA GLN A 239 4.85 14.03 17.30
C GLN A 239 3.68 13.93 16.33
N MET A 240 2.60 13.35 16.82
CA MET A 240 1.30 13.29 16.16
C MET A 240 0.56 14.62 16.28
N LEU A 241 -0.16 14.98 15.21
CA LEU A 241 -1.16 16.05 15.20
C LEU A 241 -2.50 15.44 15.60
N GLU A 242 -2.99 15.82 16.77
CA GLU A 242 -4.21 15.29 17.35
C GLU A 242 -5.40 16.16 17.01
N ASP A 243 -6.53 15.50 16.76
CA ASP A 243 -7.83 16.11 16.70
C ASP A 243 -8.53 15.85 18.06
N VAL A 244 -9.00 16.92 18.71
CA VAL A 244 -9.65 16.86 20.02
C VAL A 244 -10.97 17.62 19.97
N TRP A 245 -12.07 16.98 20.39
CA TRP A 245 -13.40 17.57 20.36
C TRP A 245 -13.99 17.67 21.75
N VAL A 246 -14.69 18.77 22.00
CA VAL A 246 -15.51 18.94 23.18
C VAL A 246 -16.84 19.56 22.81
N ARG A 247 -17.91 19.05 23.41
CA ARG A 247 -19.30 19.50 23.23
C ARG A 247 -19.72 20.32 24.45
N PHE A 248 -20.39 21.45 24.23
CA PHE A 248 -20.88 22.31 25.30
C PHE A 248 -22.07 23.15 24.86
N GLN A 249 -22.74 23.76 25.82
CA GLN A 249 -23.86 24.67 25.60
C GLN A 249 -23.40 26.11 25.75
N ALA A 250 -23.79 26.97 24.80
CA ALA A 250 -23.55 28.40 24.84
C ALA A 250 -24.66 29.11 24.05
N ALA A 251 -25.00 30.34 24.47
CA ALA A 251 -26.04 31.11 23.83
C ALA A 251 -25.63 31.53 22.41
N PRO A 252 -26.58 31.82 21.50
CA PRO A 252 -26.27 32.49 20.24
C PRO A 252 -25.72 33.90 20.48
N GLY A 253 -24.81 34.32 19.61
CA GLY A 253 -24.18 35.64 19.67
C GLY A 253 -22.65 35.59 19.70
N LYS A 254 -22.04 36.76 19.89
CA LYS A 254 -20.59 36.92 19.95
C LYS A 254 -20.09 36.68 21.38
N HIS A 255 -19.13 35.78 21.54
CA HIS A 255 -18.58 35.38 22.84
C HIS A 255 -17.06 35.43 22.86
N ARG A 256 -16.50 35.61 24.05
CA ARG A 256 -15.07 35.44 24.31
C ARG A 256 -14.81 34.06 24.89
N PHE A 257 -13.97 33.28 24.21
CA PHE A 257 -13.57 31.96 24.65
C PHE A 257 -12.15 31.97 25.21
N GLU A 258 -11.90 31.11 26.21
CA GLU A 258 -10.55 30.85 26.71
C GLU A 258 -10.31 29.34 26.87
N LEU A 259 -9.19 28.84 26.36
CA LEU A 259 -8.75 27.46 26.54
C LEU A 259 -7.55 27.42 27.48
N GLN A 260 -7.69 26.73 28.61
CA GLN A 260 -6.62 26.54 29.59
C GLN A 260 -5.87 25.23 29.37
N ASN A 261 -4.53 25.29 29.37
CA ASN A 261 -3.67 24.10 29.45
C ASN A 261 -3.49 23.69 30.92
N GLY A 262 -4.12 22.59 31.34
CA GLY A 262 -4.00 22.04 32.68
C GLY A 262 -2.81 21.10 32.89
N ASN A 263 -2.06 20.76 31.83
CA ASN A 263 -0.81 20.00 31.99
C ASN A 263 0.23 20.89 32.69
N ASN A 264 0.94 20.35 33.68
CA ASN A 264 1.88 21.11 34.52
C ASN A 264 3.34 21.04 34.02
N ARG A 265 3.60 20.36 32.90
CA ARG A 265 4.94 20.07 32.39
C ARG A 265 5.17 20.60 30.99
N PHE A 266 4.18 20.46 30.12
CA PHE A 266 4.34 20.57 28.68
C PHE A 266 3.44 21.65 28.10
N PHE A 267 3.92 22.26 27.01
CA PHE A 267 3.16 23.24 26.25
C PHE A 267 2.14 22.51 25.36
N LEU A 268 0.92 23.03 25.32
CA LEU A 268 -0.08 22.66 24.33
C LEU A 268 0.09 23.57 23.11
N LEU A 269 0.32 22.97 21.95
CA LEU A 269 0.40 23.68 20.69
C LEU A 269 -0.94 23.61 19.98
N VAL A 270 -1.48 24.78 19.63
CA VAL A 270 -2.69 24.90 18.83
C VAL A 270 -2.29 25.23 17.40
N ASN A 271 -2.58 24.34 16.46
CA ASN A 271 -2.44 24.65 15.04
C ASN A 271 -3.71 25.32 14.51
N ARG A 272 -4.89 24.79 14.90
CA ARG A 272 -6.19 25.25 14.41
C ARG A 272 -7.28 25.05 15.46
N LEU A 273 -8.18 26.03 15.58
CA LEU A 273 -9.44 25.91 16.32
C LEU A 273 -10.60 26.04 15.35
N ILE A 274 -11.57 25.14 15.47
CA ILE A 274 -12.79 25.15 14.68
C ILE A 274 -13.98 25.10 15.64
N LEU A 275 -14.83 26.11 15.58
CA LEU A 275 -16.08 26.16 16.32
C LEU A 275 -17.24 25.94 15.35
N GLN A 276 -18.15 25.02 15.67
CA GLN A 276 -19.32 24.72 14.84
C GLN A 276 -20.53 24.32 15.70
N GLN A 277 -21.75 24.48 15.17
CA GLN A 277 -22.95 23.89 15.77
C GLN A 277 -23.14 22.45 15.31
N SER A 278 -23.53 21.58 16.23
CA SER A 278 -24.14 20.28 15.94
C SER A 278 -25.63 20.41 16.21
N GLU A 279 -26.42 20.33 15.15
CA GLU A 279 -27.87 20.56 15.18
C GLU A 279 -28.60 19.25 14.92
N HIS A 280 -29.65 18.99 15.69
CA HIS A 280 -30.45 17.79 15.58
C HIS A 280 -31.94 18.07 15.77
N ASN A 281 -32.76 17.43 14.93
CA ASN A 281 -34.22 17.49 15.05
C ASN A 281 -34.74 16.29 15.86
N HIS A 282 -35.89 16.47 16.51
CA HIS A 282 -36.51 15.39 17.26
C HIS A 282 -36.98 14.27 16.31
N LEU A 283 -36.56 13.05 16.65
CA LEU A 283 -36.69 11.83 15.87
C LEU A 283 -35.90 11.82 14.55
N GLU A 284 -34.83 12.60 14.42
CA GLU A 284 -33.93 12.54 13.25
C GLU A 284 -33.33 11.14 13.06
N LEU A 285 -33.27 10.66 11.81
CA LEU A 285 -32.75 9.35 11.46
C LEU A 285 -31.28 9.39 11.02
N SER A 286 -30.46 8.45 11.50
CA SER A 286 -29.16 8.12 10.93
C SER A 286 -29.20 6.69 10.40
N LEU A 287 -29.04 6.54 9.08
CA LEU A 287 -29.21 5.28 8.36
C LEU A 287 -27.93 4.90 7.60
N PRO A 288 -27.70 3.60 7.34
CA PRO A 288 -26.58 3.16 6.51
C PRO A 288 -26.62 3.78 5.10
N PRO A 289 -25.46 4.15 4.51
CA PRO A 289 -25.40 4.74 3.18
C PRO A 289 -25.76 3.75 2.05
N TRP A 290 -25.75 2.46 2.35
CA TRP A 290 -26.18 1.35 1.49
C TRP A 290 -26.34 0.08 2.34
N ALA A 291 -27.00 -0.95 1.79
CA ALA A 291 -27.17 -2.25 2.43
C ALA A 291 -27.15 -3.40 1.43
N LEU A 292 -26.96 -4.63 1.93
CA LEU A 292 -27.28 -5.85 1.18
C LEU A 292 -28.66 -6.38 1.60
N VAL A 293 -29.34 -7.06 0.67
CA VAL A 293 -30.60 -7.76 0.96
C VAL A 293 -30.38 -8.79 2.07
N ASN A 294 -31.28 -8.80 3.05
CA ASN A 294 -31.25 -9.66 4.24
C ASN A 294 -30.04 -9.45 5.17
N GLU A 295 -29.27 -8.38 4.99
CA GLU A 295 -28.23 -8.00 5.95
C GLU A 295 -28.88 -7.51 7.25
N PRO A 296 -28.41 -7.98 8.43
CA PRO A 296 -28.77 -7.36 9.71
C PRO A 296 -28.23 -5.93 9.76
N LEU A 297 -29.12 -4.95 9.91
CA LEU A 297 -28.78 -3.53 9.96
C LEU A 297 -29.14 -2.95 11.31
N ILE A 298 -28.44 -1.88 11.67
CA ILE A 298 -28.77 -1.04 12.82
C ILE A 298 -28.91 0.39 12.29
N GLY A 299 -29.99 1.07 12.65
CA GLY A 299 -30.22 2.49 12.40
C GLY A 299 -30.29 3.24 13.72
N ARG A 300 -30.27 4.58 13.68
CA ARG A 300 -30.43 5.40 14.87
C ARG A 300 -31.52 6.46 14.75
N VAL A 301 -32.15 6.77 15.87
CA VAL A 301 -33.06 7.90 16.04
C VAL A 301 -32.51 8.85 17.10
N PHE A 302 -32.38 10.14 16.77
CA PHE A 302 -32.04 11.17 17.75
C PHE A 302 -33.29 11.71 18.43
N ALA A 303 -33.36 11.68 19.75
CA ALA A 303 -34.48 12.22 20.51
C ALA A 303 -34.02 13.34 21.45
N VAL A 304 -34.60 14.53 21.29
CA VAL A 304 -34.37 15.68 22.21
C VAL A 304 -34.87 15.43 23.64
N ARG A 305 -35.86 14.55 23.80
CA ARG A 305 -36.51 14.20 25.06
C ARG A 305 -36.93 12.73 25.02
N LYS A 306 -37.21 12.16 26.18
CA LYS A 306 -37.82 10.84 26.27
C LYS A 306 -39.17 10.84 25.54
N ASP A 307 -39.37 9.87 24.67
CA ASP A 307 -40.59 9.73 23.86
C ASP A 307 -40.83 8.26 23.49
N LYS A 308 -41.95 7.97 22.84
CA LYS A 308 -42.20 6.68 22.18
C LYS A 308 -42.40 6.92 20.70
N THR A 309 -41.71 6.17 19.86
CA THR A 309 -41.94 6.24 18.42
C THR A 309 -41.96 4.86 17.77
N THR A 310 -42.66 4.73 16.66
CA THR A 310 -42.57 3.56 15.80
C THR A 310 -41.71 3.86 14.59
N VAL A 311 -40.62 3.12 14.42
CA VAL A 311 -39.82 3.15 13.19
C VAL A 311 -40.36 2.11 12.22
N ARG A 312 -40.66 2.52 10.99
CA ARG A 312 -41.26 1.69 9.95
C ARG A 312 -40.34 1.61 8.74
N TRP A 313 -40.25 0.43 8.14
CA TRP A 313 -39.52 0.18 6.90
C TRP A 313 -40.28 -0.86 6.05
N PRO A 314 -39.94 -1.05 4.78
CA PRO A 314 -40.60 -2.05 3.95
C PRO A 314 -40.47 -3.46 4.54
N GLY A 315 -41.62 -4.05 4.92
CA GLY A 315 -41.69 -5.39 5.47
C GLY A 315 -41.54 -5.48 7.00
N GLY A 316 -41.43 -4.36 7.73
CA GLY A 316 -41.34 -4.42 9.20
C GLY A 316 -41.49 -3.07 9.91
N SER A 317 -41.55 -3.15 11.24
CA SER A 317 -41.54 -1.99 12.13
C SER A 317 -40.99 -2.38 13.50
N ALA A 318 -40.47 -1.40 14.23
CA ALA A 318 -40.07 -1.54 15.63
C ALA A 318 -40.65 -0.40 16.46
N GLU A 319 -41.27 -0.74 17.60
CA GLU A 319 -41.59 0.24 18.63
C GLU A 319 -40.34 0.53 19.46
N LEU A 320 -40.05 1.81 19.67
CA LEU A 320 -38.89 2.26 20.43
C LEU A 320 -39.33 3.19 21.56
N ASP A 321 -38.92 2.83 22.77
CA ASP A 321 -38.86 3.76 23.91
C ASP A 321 -37.53 4.51 23.80
N VAL A 322 -37.57 5.74 23.25
CA VAL A 322 -36.36 6.53 23.01
C VAL A 322 -36.01 7.38 24.24
N GLU A 323 -34.75 7.34 24.64
CA GLU A 323 -34.19 8.24 25.64
C GLU A 323 -33.55 9.46 24.95
N LYS A 324 -33.24 10.51 25.72
CA LYS A 324 -32.56 11.68 25.16
C LYS A 324 -31.22 11.29 24.52
N GLY A 325 -30.99 11.67 23.27
CA GLY A 325 -29.79 11.36 22.49
C GLY A 325 -30.05 10.37 21.36
N TRP A 326 -28.99 9.70 20.88
CA TRP A 326 -29.09 8.67 19.85
C TRP A 326 -29.53 7.33 20.43
N ASN A 327 -30.52 6.70 19.80
CA ASN A 327 -31.06 5.39 20.18
C ASN A 327 -31.01 4.44 18.98
N ASP A 328 -30.51 3.22 19.20
CA ASP A 328 -30.32 2.22 18.15
C ASP A 328 -31.60 1.39 17.92
N PHE A 329 -31.83 0.98 16.68
CA PHE A 329 -32.86 0.01 16.33
C PHE A 329 -32.37 -0.95 15.25
N HIS A 330 -32.77 -2.21 15.36
CA HIS A 330 -32.40 -3.25 14.41
C HIS A 330 -33.46 -3.41 13.33
N PHE A 331 -33.03 -3.59 12.09
CA PHE A 331 -33.93 -3.84 10.97
C PHE A 331 -33.24 -4.64 9.86
N THR A 332 -34.01 -5.08 8.88
CA THR A 332 -33.54 -5.83 7.72
C THR A 332 -34.40 -5.48 6.51
N LEU A 333 -33.76 -5.38 5.34
CA LEU A 333 -34.43 -5.08 4.07
C LEU A 333 -34.43 -6.33 3.20
N ALA A 334 -35.62 -6.87 2.92
CA ALA A 334 -35.78 -8.17 2.25
C ALA A 334 -35.78 -8.08 0.72
N VAL A 335 -35.85 -6.87 0.16
CA VAL A 335 -35.92 -6.63 -1.29
C VAL A 335 -34.87 -5.61 -1.72
N PRO A 336 -34.28 -5.79 -2.91
CA PRO A 336 -33.42 -4.77 -3.50
C PRO A 336 -34.24 -3.53 -3.87
N GLY A 337 -33.60 -2.36 -3.87
CA GLY A 337 -34.29 -1.10 -4.14
C GLY A 337 -33.39 0.12 -4.03
N VAL A 338 -33.84 1.22 -4.63
CA VAL A 338 -33.22 2.55 -4.57
C VAL A 338 -34.09 3.46 -3.70
N ASP A 339 -33.46 4.33 -2.90
CA ASP A 339 -34.12 5.26 -1.98
C ASP A 339 -35.17 4.59 -1.07
N VAL A 340 -34.78 3.46 -0.46
CA VAL A 340 -35.68 2.65 0.37
C VAL A 340 -36.03 3.41 1.64
N SER A 341 -37.30 3.81 1.78
CA SER A 341 -37.80 4.69 2.84
C SER A 341 -37.74 4.04 4.22
N ILE A 342 -37.32 4.81 5.23
CA ILE A 342 -37.42 4.47 6.65
C ILE A 342 -37.99 5.69 7.36
N GLU A 343 -39.03 5.47 8.17
CA GLU A 343 -39.86 6.55 8.68
C GLU A 343 -40.11 6.38 10.18
N THR A 344 -39.98 7.47 10.94
CA THR A 344 -40.52 7.56 12.30
C THR A 344 -41.94 8.13 12.23
N ASP A 345 -42.51 8.51 13.37
CA ASP A 345 -43.82 9.19 13.39
C ASP A 345 -43.74 10.66 12.90
N SER A 346 -42.54 11.27 12.81
CA SER A 346 -42.37 12.67 12.41
C SER A 346 -41.28 12.93 11.36
N THR A 347 -40.42 11.96 11.07
CA THR A 347 -39.29 12.11 10.14
C THR A 347 -39.24 10.97 9.14
N LYS A 348 -38.69 11.26 7.96
CA LYS A 348 -38.49 10.30 6.88
C LYS A 348 -37.05 10.38 6.37
N GLY A 349 -36.38 9.25 6.33
CA GLY A 349 -35.07 9.06 5.71
C GLY A 349 -35.11 7.94 4.67
N CYS A 350 -33.97 7.64 4.04
CA CYS A 350 -33.85 6.50 3.16
C CYS A 350 -32.49 5.80 3.29
N VAL A 351 -32.45 4.52 2.92
CA VAL A 351 -31.22 3.83 2.52
C VAL A 351 -31.09 4.00 1.00
N PRO A 352 -30.07 4.73 0.50
CA PRO A 352 -29.97 5.08 -0.92
C PRO A 352 -29.97 3.88 -1.89
N ALA A 353 -29.35 2.78 -1.52
CA ALA A 353 -29.31 1.56 -2.34
C ALA A 353 -29.24 0.29 -1.49
N VAL A 354 -30.05 -0.71 -1.86
CA VAL A 354 -30.06 -2.05 -1.26
C VAL A 354 -29.75 -3.06 -2.35
N TYR A 355 -28.62 -3.76 -2.29
CA TYR A 355 -28.14 -4.65 -3.36
C TYR A 355 -28.45 -6.12 -3.07
N ALA A 356 -28.86 -6.87 -4.10
CA ALA A 356 -29.14 -8.31 -4.00
C ALA A 356 -27.89 -9.15 -4.30
N LEU A 357 -26.82 -8.96 -3.53
CA LEU A 357 -25.55 -9.66 -3.69
C LEU A 357 -25.16 -10.43 -2.43
N GLN A 358 -24.40 -11.50 -2.63
CA GLN A 358 -23.80 -12.27 -1.54
C GLN A 358 -22.35 -11.85 -1.35
N ASN A 359 -21.87 -11.97 -0.12
CA ASN A 359 -20.46 -11.79 0.19
C ASN A 359 -19.61 -12.81 -0.59
N GLU A 360 -18.41 -12.38 -0.97
CA GLU A 360 -17.36 -13.28 -1.43
C GLU A 360 -17.02 -14.34 -0.36
N THR A 361 -16.48 -15.48 -0.78
CA THR A 361 -15.99 -16.54 0.13
C THR A 361 -14.51 -16.81 -0.14
N PRO A 362 -13.60 -16.56 0.83
CA PRO A 362 -13.86 -15.91 2.13
C PRO A 362 -14.32 -14.45 1.96
N GLU A 363 -14.99 -13.91 2.97
CA GLU A 363 -15.41 -12.51 2.96
C GLU A 363 -14.20 -11.58 2.90
N VAL A 364 -14.22 -10.60 1.99
CA VAL A 364 -13.18 -9.56 1.97
C VAL A 364 -13.37 -8.63 3.16
N THR A 365 -12.35 -8.55 4.01
CA THR A 365 -12.32 -7.66 5.16
C THR A 365 -11.50 -6.41 4.85
N VAL A 366 -12.10 -5.23 5.01
CA VAL A 366 -11.53 -3.92 4.70
C VAL A 366 -11.50 -3.07 5.96
N GLY A 367 -10.39 -2.41 6.26
CA GLY A 367 -10.31 -1.62 7.47
C GLY A 367 -9.01 -0.86 7.66
N TYR A 368 -8.62 -0.72 8.92
CA TYR A 368 -7.42 -0.01 9.33
C TYR A 368 -6.93 -0.52 10.70
N ASP A 369 -5.69 -0.20 11.00
CA ASP A 369 -5.05 -0.48 12.28
C ASP A 369 -5.12 0.76 13.20
N MET A 370 -5.32 0.51 14.48
CA MET A 370 -5.46 1.47 15.56
C MET A 370 -4.13 1.84 16.23
N THR A 371 -2.99 1.59 15.58
CA THR A 371 -1.63 2.02 15.97
C THR A 371 -1.59 3.35 16.68
N VAL A 372 -2.21 4.36 16.08
CA VAL A 372 -2.15 5.74 16.53
C VAL A 372 -3.46 6.14 17.21
N VAL A 373 -4.12 5.23 17.91
CA VAL A 373 -5.32 5.49 18.71
C VAL A 373 -4.97 5.21 20.18
N PRO A 374 -5.16 6.15 21.11
CA PRO A 374 -5.01 5.88 22.54
C PRO A 374 -5.97 4.79 22.98
N HIS A 375 -5.42 3.67 23.49
CA HIS A 375 -6.21 2.57 24.03
C HIS A 375 -6.46 2.82 25.53
N ASP A 376 -7.33 3.79 25.82
CA ASP A 376 -7.69 4.19 27.18
C ASP A 376 -9.21 4.32 27.39
N ALA A 377 -9.62 4.76 28.58
CA ALA A 377 -11.02 4.90 28.95
C ALA A 377 -11.64 6.26 28.57
N ASN A 378 -10.97 7.12 27.80
CA ASN A 378 -11.49 8.46 27.46
C ASN A 378 -12.52 8.45 26.31
N GLY A 379 -12.91 7.27 25.83
CA GLY A 379 -14.01 7.09 24.87
C GLY A 379 -13.65 7.30 23.40
N PHE A 380 -12.40 7.67 23.07
CA PHE A 380 -11.98 7.86 21.69
C PHE A 380 -12.05 6.57 20.86
N MET A 381 -11.65 5.45 21.45
CA MET A 381 -11.80 4.12 20.84
C MET A 381 -13.28 3.78 20.57
N ASP A 382 -14.15 4.07 21.54
CA ASP A 382 -15.60 3.81 21.41
C ASP A 382 -16.22 4.63 20.27
N TRP A 383 -15.87 5.92 20.20
CA TRP A 383 -16.27 6.80 19.10
C TRP A 383 -15.78 6.26 17.76
N LEU A 384 -14.56 5.73 17.70
CA LEU A 384 -13.94 5.29 16.46
C LEU A 384 -14.57 3.99 15.94
N LEU A 385 -14.87 3.06 16.85
CA LEU A 385 -15.64 1.85 16.52
C LEU A 385 -17.05 2.21 16.02
N ASP A 386 -17.73 3.13 16.71
CA ASP A 386 -19.01 3.68 16.26
C ASP A 386 -18.94 4.31 14.87
N TYR A 387 -17.94 5.17 14.65
CA TYR A 387 -17.72 5.83 13.37
C TYR A 387 -17.48 4.83 12.25
N THR A 388 -16.67 3.80 12.51
CA THR A 388 -16.37 2.73 11.55
C THR A 388 -17.62 2.04 11.08
N TRP A 389 -18.44 1.61 12.04
CA TRP A 389 -19.70 0.94 11.79
C TRP A 389 -20.70 1.87 11.08
N ARG A 390 -21.04 3.03 11.66
CA ARG A 390 -22.09 3.92 11.12
C ARG A 390 -21.82 4.41 9.72
N THR A 391 -20.56 4.75 9.46
CA THR A 391 -20.18 5.32 8.17
C THR A 391 -19.81 4.25 7.14
N ARG A 392 -19.94 2.97 7.52
CA ARG A 392 -19.47 1.82 6.74
C ARG A 392 -18.04 2.03 6.22
N LEU A 393 -17.14 2.49 7.10
CA LEU A 393 -15.73 2.71 6.76
C LEU A 393 -15.05 1.42 6.32
N GLY A 394 -15.48 0.30 6.91
CA GLY A 394 -15.00 -1.04 6.65
C GLY A 394 -15.69 -2.02 7.59
N ASN A 395 -15.24 -3.27 7.56
CA ASN A 395 -15.68 -4.36 8.44
C ASN A 395 -14.49 -5.01 9.17
N LEU A 396 -13.37 -4.29 9.30
CA LEU A 396 -12.17 -4.74 10.00
C LEU A 396 -11.57 -3.63 10.85
N VAL A 397 -11.09 -4.02 12.02
CA VAL A 397 -10.26 -3.21 12.88
C VAL A 397 -9.10 -4.06 13.40
N VAL A 398 -7.89 -3.53 13.32
CA VAL A 398 -6.70 -4.15 13.92
C VAL A 398 -6.34 -3.39 15.21
N PHE A 399 -6.26 -4.12 16.33
CA PHE A 399 -5.86 -3.56 17.62
C PHE A 399 -4.34 -3.62 17.77
N ARG A 400 -3.71 -2.43 17.79
CA ARG A 400 -2.27 -2.22 18.04
C ARG A 400 -2.10 -1.03 18.98
N ALA A 401 -1.72 -1.30 20.23
CA ALA A 401 -1.70 -0.30 21.29
C ALA A 401 -0.35 0.40 21.43
N PHE A 402 -0.37 1.73 21.50
CA PHE A 402 0.83 2.58 21.70
C PHE A 402 0.77 3.48 22.94
N LEU A 403 -0.18 3.26 23.84
CA LEU A 403 -0.27 4.03 25.08
C LEU A 403 0.94 3.78 25.97
N ARG A 404 1.61 4.83 26.49
CA ARG A 404 2.80 4.70 27.37
C ARG A 404 2.38 4.64 28.84
N GLN A 405 3.19 3.96 29.67
CA GLN A 405 2.93 3.85 31.12
C GLN A 405 3.03 5.19 31.88
N SER A 406 3.99 6.03 31.49
CA SER A 406 4.23 7.36 32.08
C SER A 406 4.92 8.26 31.06
N PRO A 407 4.93 9.60 31.26
CA PRO A 407 5.58 10.55 30.35
C PRO A 407 7.08 10.30 30.10
N GLU A 408 7.77 9.64 31.01
CA GLU A 408 9.20 9.28 30.88
C GLU A 408 9.42 7.86 30.37
N SER A 409 8.40 7.01 30.44
CA SER A 409 8.51 5.60 30.09
C SER A 409 8.43 5.39 28.58
N ARG A 410 9.25 4.46 28.08
CA ARG A 410 9.12 3.92 26.72
C ARG A 410 8.32 2.61 26.70
N GLU A 411 7.93 2.10 27.86
CA GLU A 411 7.10 0.90 27.92
C GLU A 411 5.63 1.25 27.68
N TYR A 412 4.94 0.33 27.03
CA TYR A 412 3.51 0.45 26.79
C TYR A 412 2.72 0.12 28.07
N ALA A 413 1.65 0.87 28.29
CA ALA A 413 0.70 0.63 29.36
C ALA A 413 -0.10 -0.65 29.11
N GLU A 414 -0.36 -1.39 30.18
CA GLU A 414 -1.33 -2.47 30.13
C GLU A 414 -2.74 -1.89 29.99
N ILE A 415 -3.53 -2.46 29.09
CA ILE A 415 -4.91 -2.03 28.88
C ILE A 415 -5.82 -2.87 29.77
N PRO A 416 -6.72 -2.26 30.55
CA PRO A 416 -7.69 -2.98 31.35
C PRO A 416 -8.52 -3.99 30.54
N ASP A 417 -8.65 -5.21 31.08
CA ASP A 417 -9.38 -6.31 30.43
C ASP A 417 -10.86 -6.01 30.17
N ASP A 418 -11.50 -5.20 31.02
CA ASP A 418 -12.90 -4.79 30.85
C ASP A 418 -13.08 -3.90 29.60
N LEU A 419 -12.10 -3.03 29.31
CA LEU A 419 -12.09 -2.24 28.07
C LEU A 419 -11.90 -3.13 26.85
N LEU A 420 -10.90 -4.02 26.88
CA LEU A 420 -10.64 -4.96 25.79
C LEU A 420 -11.85 -5.86 25.49
N PHE A 421 -12.47 -6.39 26.54
CA PHE A 421 -13.69 -7.20 26.40
C PHE A 421 -14.85 -6.38 25.81
N ARG A 422 -15.05 -5.15 26.29
CA ARG A 422 -16.12 -4.25 25.83
C ARG A 422 -15.95 -3.88 24.36
N TRP A 423 -14.74 -3.54 23.92
CA TRP A 423 -14.46 -3.24 22.51
C TRP A 423 -14.63 -4.48 21.62
N GLY A 424 -14.10 -5.62 22.03
CA GLY A 424 -14.31 -6.88 21.31
C GLY A 424 -15.81 -7.23 21.20
N LYS A 425 -16.57 -7.04 22.29
CA LYS A 425 -18.03 -7.27 22.30
C LYS A 425 -18.74 -6.33 21.34
N PHE A 426 -18.37 -5.04 21.31
CA PHE A 426 -18.91 -4.08 20.36
C PHE A 426 -18.65 -4.53 18.92
N CYS A 427 -17.41 -4.93 18.59
CA CYS A 427 -17.08 -5.44 17.28
C CYS A 427 -17.94 -6.65 16.90
N ARG A 428 -18.17 -7.58 17.83
CA ARG A 428 -19.06 -8.73 17.62
C ARG A 428 -20.50 -8.33 17.31
N GLU A 429 -21.07 -7.43 18.10
CA GLU A 429 -22.47 -6.99 17.98
C GLU A 429 -22.72 -6.16 16.71
N HIS A 430 -21.69 -5.45 16.22
CA HIS A 430 -21.76 -4.61 15.03
C HIS A 430 -21.15 -5.23 13.76
N GLY A 431 -20.75 -6.51 13.83
CA GLY A 431 -20.22 -7.25 12.69
C GLY A 431 -18.86 -6.77 12.16
N ILE A 432 -18.04 -6.18 13.03
CA ILE A 432 -16.67 -5.76 12.74
C ILE A 432 -15.73 -6.93 13.05
N THR A 433 -14.97 -7.35 12.05
CA THR A 433 -13.88 -8.34 12.19
C THR A 433 -12.74 -7.73 13.00
N VAL A 434 -12.16 -8.52 13.89
CA VAL A 434 -11.09 -8.11 14.79
C VAL A 434 -9.82 -8.88 14.44
N GLU A 435 -8.73 -8.16 14.30
CA GLU A 435 -7.39 -8.72 14.42
C GLU A 435 -6.66 -8.05 15.59
N ALA A 436 -5.84 -8.80 16.31
CA ALA A 436 -5.07 -8.28 17.43
C ALA A 436 -3.57 -8.41 17.16
N ALA A 437 -2.93 -7.29 16.81
CA ALA A 437 -1.48 -7.22 16.66
C ALA A 437 -0.77 -7.14 18.03
N THR A 438 -1.44 -6.51 19.01
CA THR A 438 -1.08 -6.50 20.43
C THR A 438 -2.32 -6.79 21.27
N SER A 439 -2.19 -6.71 22.61
CA SER A 439 -3.35 -6.65 23.53
C SER A 439 -4.25 -7.90 23.49
N PHE A 440 -3.70 -9.05 23.11
CA PHE A 440 -4.40 -10.34 23.08
C PHE A 440 -3.94 -11.29 24.18
N ASP A 441 -2.80 -11.04 24.84
CA ASP A 441 -2.18 -11.99 25.76
C ASP A 441 -3.09 -12.34 26.96
N SER A 442 -3.94 -11.42 27.44
CA SER A 442 -4.90 -11.70 28.52
C SER A 442 -6.12 -12.54 28.08
N GLY A 443 -6.38 -12.60 26.77
CA GLY A 443 -7.56 -13.25 26.19
C GLY A 443 -8.87 -12.45 26.32
N ALA A 444 -8.87 -11.26 26.95
CA ALA A 444 -10.09 -10.46 27.13
C ALA A 444 -10.68 -9.98 25.80
N LEU A 445 -9.84 -9.42 24.91
CA LEU A 445 -10.24 -8.99 23.56
C LEU A 445 -10.75 -10.18 22.74
N VAL A 446 -10.02 -11.31 22.78
CA VAL A 446 -10.37 -12.57 22.09
C VAL A 446 -11.76 -13.04 22.50
N LYS A 447 -12.04 -13.07 23.81
CA LYS A 447 -13.34 -13.46 24.36
C LYS A 447 -14.46 -12.47 24.00
N GLY A 448 -14.15 -11.17 24.01
CA GLY A 448 -15.08 -10.12 23.60
C GLY A 448 -15.49 -10.28 22.15
N ALA A 449 -14.51 -10.40 21.26
CA ALA A 449 -14.70 -10.52 19.80
C ALA A 449 -15.38 -11.83 19.39
N GLY A 450 -15.13 -12.93 20.09
CA GLY A 450 -15.77 -14.23 19.81
C GLY A 450 -15.51 -14.70 18.38
N ASP A 451 -16.58 -14.96 17.63
CA ASP A 451 -16.55 -15.40 16.22
C ASP A 451 -16.09 -14.32 15.24
N ARG A 452 -16.02 -13.05 15.68
CA ARG A 452 -15.43 -11.96 14.89
C ARG A 452 -13.92 -11.83 15.04
N LEU A 453 -13.27 -12.60 15.91
CA LEU A 453 -11.81 -12.65 15.92
C LEU A 453 -11.31 -13.42 14.69
N HIS A 454 -10.57 -12.75 13.82
CA HIS A 454 -9.90 -13.38 12.69
C HIS A 454 -8.60 -14.06 13.12
N SER A 455 -7.64 -13.28 13.65
CA SER A 455 -6.31 -13.76 14.01
C SER A 455 -5.65 -12.91 15.10
N VAL A 456 -4.58 -13.43 15.69
CA VAL A 456 -3.69 -12.68 16.59
C VAL A 456 -2.23 -12.87 16.19
N GLY A 457 -1.39 -11.87 16.46
CA GLY A 457 0.06 -11.98 16.28
C GLY A 457 0.69 -10.72 15.70
N ARG A 458 2.02 -10.63 15.84
CA ARG A 458 2.77 -9.38 15.67
C ARG A 458 2.54 -8.69 14.32
N HIS A 459 2.45 -7.37 14.37
CA HIS A 459 2.34 -6.49 13.20
C HIS A 459 3.40 -6.78 12.15
N GLU A 460 4.67 -6.81 12.54
CA GLU A 460 5.79 -7.23 11.70
C GLU A 460 6.73 -8.10 12.55
N TRP A 461 7.21 -9.19 11.95
CA TRP A 461 8.11 -10.11 12.65
C TRP A 461 9.21 -10.77 11.80
N PRO A 462 9.02 -11.04 10.50
CA PRO A 462 10.04 -11.70 9.68
C PRO A 462 11.34 -10.90 9.59
N GLY A 463 12.31 -11.31 10.41
CA GLY A 463 13.51 -10.53 10.75
C GLY A 463 14.72 -10.67 9.82
N ALA A 464 14.66 -11.40 8.69
CA ALA A 464 15.85 -11.57 7.84
C ALA A 464 16.36 -10.24 7.27
N VAL A 465 15.43 -9.33 6.92
CA VAL A 465 15.75 -7.96 6.49
C VAL A 465 15.59 -6.97 7.65
N TYR A 466 14.53 -7.09 8.47
CA TYR A 466 14.21 -6.20 9.60
C TYR A 466 15.20 -6.19 10.77
N ALA A 467 16.03 -7.22 10.91
CA ALA A 467 17.07 -7.32 11.94
C ALA A 467 16.61 -6.86 13.34
N PHE A 468 15.81 -7.69 14.02
CA PHE A 468 15.92 -7.79 15.47
C PHE A 468 17.22 -8.56 15.73
N ASP A 469 18.24 -7.95 16.35
CA ASP A 469 19.57 -8.54 16.57
C ASP A 469 19.47 -10.00 17.05
N PRO A 470 19.66 -11.00 16.18
CA PRO A 470 19.83 -12.35 16.67
C PRO A 470 21.23 -12.38 17.28
N GLN A 471 21.29 -12.74 18.57
CA GLN A 471 22.52 -12.88 19.33
C GLN A 471 23.47 -13.87 18.60
N PRO A 472 24.79 -13.85 18.89
CA PRO A 472 25.79 -14.64 18.18
C PRO A 472 25.45 -16.13 17.98
N GLU A 473 24.59 -16.74 18.82
CA GLU A 473 24.15 -18.13 18.68
C GLU A 473 23.32 -18.45 17.42
N TRP A 474 22.91 -17.45 16.63
CA TRP A 474 22.09 -17.63 15.42
C TRP A 474 22.87 -17.42 14.11
N GLN A 475 24.17 -17.12 14.16
CA GLN A 475 25.01 -17.08 12.97
C GLN A 475 25.08 -18.47 12.34
N SER A 476 25.03 -18.50 11.00
CA SER A 476 24.91 -19.74 10.24
C SER A 476 26.09 -19.93 9.30
N ASP A 477 26.56 -21.18 9.20
CA ASP A 477 27.69 -21.55 8.35
C ASP A 477 27.27 -21.84 6.90
N ASP A 478 25.99 -22.09 6.67
CA ASP A 478 25.44 -22.43 5.36
C ASP A 478 23.97 -21.98 5.19
N MET A 479 23.47 -22.03 3.95
CA MET A 479 22.13 -21.52 3.61
C MET A 479 21.00 -22.31 4.28
N LYS A 480 21.23 -23.60 4.57
CA LYS A 480 20.23 -24.45 5.23
C LYS A 480 20.09 -24.08 6.70
N SER A 481 21.20 -23.99 7.43
CA SER A 481 21.21 -23.58 8.84
C SER A 481 20.64 -22.17 9.01
N ALA A 482 20.92 -21.24 8.08
CA ALA A 482 20.31 -19.90 8.09
C ALA A 482 18.78 -19.96 7.99
N MET A 483 18.25 -20.75 7.07
CA MET A 483 16.82 -20.97 6.90
C MET A 483 16.19 -21.64 8.14
N GLU A 484 16.83 -22.68 8.68
CA GLU A 484 16.33 -23.40 9.86
C GLU A 484 16.31 -22.51 11.11
N HIS A 485 17.35 -21.71 11.33
CA HIS A 485 17.40 -20.71 12.39
C HIS A 485 16.31 -19.64 12.23
N PHE A 486 16.10 -19.17 11.00
CA PHE A 486 15.04 -18.22 10.70
C PHE A 486 13.64 -18.78 11.02
N ILE A 487 13.31 -19.98 10.53
CA ILE A 487 12.03 -20.64 10.84
C ILE A 487 11.86 -20.85 12.35
N LYS A 488 12.92 -21.32 13.03
CA LYS A 488 12.89 -21.53 14.49
C LYS A 488 12.59 -20.22 15.23
N ARG A 489 13.16 -19.09 14.78
CA ARG A 489 12.87 -17.76 15.34
C ARG A 489 11.41 -17.35 15.15
N LEU A 490 10.85 -17.56 13.97
CA LEU A 490 9.45 -17.24 13.67
C LEU A 490 8.50 -18.10 14.52
N LYS A 491 8.80 -19.40 14.64
CA LYS A 491 7.98 -20.36 15.39
C LYS A 491 7.77 -19.96 16.85
N ILE A 492 8.73 -19.28 17.49
CA ILE A 492 8.60 -18.79 18.87
C ILE A 492 7.37 -17.88 19.03
N GLU A 493 7.13 -16.96 18.09
CA GLU A 493 5.96 -16.08 18.17
C GLU A 493 4.68 -16.75 17.70
N VAL A 494 4.75 -17.69 16.72
CA VAL A 494 3.59 -18.51 16.35
C VAL A 494 3.07 -19.27 17.58
N ASP A 495 3.99 -19.92 18.30
CA ASP A 495 3.66 -20.69 19.49
C ASP A 495 3.18 -19.79 20.64
N ARG A 496 3.63 -18.52 20.72
CA ARG A 496 3.07 -17.54 21.65
C ARG A 496 1.64 -17.15 21.28
N ALA A 497 1.39 -16.76 20.03
CA ALA A 497 0.08 -16.36 19.53
C ALA A 497 -0.96 -17.48 19.73
N ARG A 498 -0.56 -18.73 19.46
CA ARG A 498 -1.42 -19.92 19.63
C ARG A 498 -1.85 -20.21 21.07
N LYS A 499 -1.17 -19.65 22.07
CA LYS A 499 -1.63 -19.73 23.47
C LYS A 499 -2.86 -18.86 23.73
N ALA A 500 -3.04 -17.79 22.96
CA ALA A 500 -4.13 -16.83 23.14
C ALA A 500 -5.30 -17.05 22.17
N ALA A 501 -5.02 -17.46 20.92
CA ALA A 501 -6.05 -17.69 19.91
C ALA A 501 -5.67 -18.82 18.94
N PRO A 502 -6.64 -19.48 18.29
CA PRO A 502 -6.36 -20.62 17.41
C PRO A 502 -5.61 -20.24 16.13
N ARG A 503 -5.77 -19.01 15.62
CA ARG A 503 -5.17 -18.55 14.37
C ARG A 503 -4.06 -17.53 14.63
N ALA A 504 -2.83 -17.92 14.34
CA ALA A 504 -1.65 -17.06 14.42
C ALA A 504 -1.39 -16.34 13.10
N ALA A 505 -1.10 -15.04 13.15
CA ALA A 505 -0.80 -14.23 11.98
C ALA A 505 0.44 -13.36 12.16
N PHE A 506 1.11 -13.06 11.04
CA PHE A 506 2.23 -12.11 10.98
C PHE A 506 2.02 -11.12 9.85
N GLY A 507 2.51 -9.89 10.03
CA GLY A 507 2.87 -9.08 8.88
C GLY A 507 4.30 -9.30 8.42
N ASP A 508 4.53 -9.14 7.11
CA ASP A 508 5.82 -9.35 6.45
C ASP A 508 6.05 -8.35 5.30
N ALA A 509 7.17 -7.63 5.32
CA ALA A 509 7.67 -6.81 4.21
C ALA A 509 8.91 -7.37 3.52
N SER A 510 9.46 -8.48 4.00
CA SER A 510 10.78 -8.98 3.62
C SER A 510 10.78 -9.97 2.45
N GLY A 511 9.59 -10.46 2.06
CA GLY A 511 9.46 -11.54 1.07
C GLY A 511 9.69 -12.93 1.66
N GLY A 512 9.51 -13.05 2.98
CA GLY A 512 9.72 -14.27 3.76
C GLY A 512 8.44 -15.10 3.94
N HIS A 513 7.40 -14.85 3.13
CA HIS A 513 6.06 -15.41 3.32
C HIS A 513 6.05 -16.94 3.44
N ARG A 514 6.80 -17.64 2.58
CA ARG A 514 6.90 -19.11 2.62
C ARG A 514 7.43 -19.62 3.97
N TYR A 515 8.39 -18.92 4.55
CA TYR A 515 9.03 -19.33 5.81
C TYR A 515 8.13 -19.07 7.01
N CYS A 516 7.25 -18.06 6.92
CA CYS A 516 6.22 -17.82 7.92
C CYS A 516 5.21 -18.98 7.95
N TYR A 517 4.72 -19.42 6.79
CA TYR A 517 3.84 -20.61 6.72
C TYR A 517 4.55 -21.88 7.17
N MET A 518 5.81 -22.11 6.75
CA MET A 518 6.60 -23.25 7.22
C MET A 518 6.85 -23.23 8.74
N ALA A 519 6.91 -22.04 9.36
CA ALA A 519 6.99 -21.89 10.82
C ALA A 519 5.65 -22.18 11.55
N GLY A 520 4.55 -22.28 10.80
CA GLY A 520 3.22 -22.60 11.31
C GLY A 520 2.27 -21.41 11.45
N ALA A 521 2.56 -20.26 10.81
CA ALA A 521 1.58 -19.18 10.73
C ALA A 521 0.34 -19.63 9.93
N ASP A 522 -0.84 -19.20 10.35
CA ASP A 522 -2.12 -19.55 9.73
C ASP A 522 -2.61 -18.47 8.75
N PHE A 523 -2.01 -17.27 8.80
CA PHE A 523 -2.33 -16.14 7.93
C PHE A 523 -1.15 -15.16 7.85
N ILE A 524 -0.98 -14.53 6.70
CA ILE A 524 0.04 -13.48 6.50
C ILE A 524 -0.60 -12.21 5.93
N ARG A 525 -0.14 -11.08 6.46
CA ARG A 525 -0.48 -9.72 6.03
C ARG A 525 0.76 -9.14 5.37
N THR A 526 0.83 -9.13 4.05
CA THR A 526 2.02 -8.55 3.42
C THR A 526 2.00 -7.02 3.56
N GLU A 527 3.09 -6.45 4.07
CA GLU A 527 3.24 -5.00 4.15
C GLU A 527 3.46 -4.46 2.75
N THR A 528 2.70 -3.45 2.34
CA THR A 528 2.85 -2.76 1.06
C THR A 528 3.26 -1.30 1.28
N MET A 529 3.82 -0.66 0.25
CA MET A 529 4.47 0.67 0.31
C MET A 529 5.86 0.66 0.96
N VAL A 530 6.46 -0.53 0.97
CA VAL A 530 7.79 -0.87 1.50
C VAL A 530 8.74 -1.20 0.33
N PRO A 531 8.66 -2.37 -0.33
CA PRO A 531 9.15 -2.55 -1.69
C PRO A 531 7.98 -2.54 -2.70
N HIS A 532 8.20 -3.17 -3.86
CA HIS A 532 7.24 -3.21 -4.96
C HIS A 532 6.04 -4.14 -4.66
N THR A 533 4.81 -3.64 -4.84
CA THR A 533 3.57 -4.36 -4.47
C THR A 533 3.41 -5.67 -5.25
N GLN A 534 3.73 -5.69 -6.56
CA GLN A 534 3.64 -6.92 -7.35
C GLN A 534 4.56 -8.02 -6.82
N HIS A 535 5.77 -7.67 -6.38
CA HIS A 535 6.77 -8.62 -5.86
C HIS A 535 6.28 -9.29 -4.57
N LEU A 536 5.68 -8.52 -3.68
CA LEU A 536 5.15 -9.02 -2.41
C LEU A 536 3.94 -9.92 -2.61
N CYS A 537 2.98 -9.45 -3.40
CA CYS A 537 1.73 -10.18 -3.62
C CYS A 537 1.96 -11.47 -4.44
N SER A 538 2.89 -11.47 -5.40
CA SER A 538 3.28 -12.67 -6.15
C SER A 538 3.96 -13.72 -5.28
N GLN A 539 4.49 -13.36 -4.11
CA GLN A 539 5.08 -14.29 -3.13
C GLN A 539 4.05 -14.74 -2.08
N ALA A 540 3.26 -13.79 -1.56
CA ALA A 540 2.27 -14.04 -0.50
C ALA A 540 1.18 -15.02 -0.94
N ARG A 541 0.61 -14.81 -2.13
CA ARG A 541 -0.46 -15.64 -2.68
C ARG A 541 -0.06 -17.11 -2.84
N PRO A 542 0.98 -17.47 -3.61
CA PRO A 542 1.32 -18.88 -3.78
C PRO A 542 1.85 -19.52 -2.49
N ALA A 543 2.48 -18.76 -1.58
CA ALA A 543 2.84 -19.28 -0.27
C ALA A 543 1.59 -19.67 0.54
N ALA A 544 0.55 -18.83 0.54
CA ALA A 544 -0.71 -19.10 1.22
C ALA A 544 -1.46 -20.28 0.60
N GLU A 545 -1.56 -20.34 -0.74
CA GLU A 545 -2.27 -21.41 -1.45
C GLU A 545 -1.54 -22.76 -1.39
N ALA A 546 -0.20 -22.77 -1.45
CA ALA A 546 0.58 -24.00 -1.49
C ALA A 546 0.94 -24.56 -0.11
N LEU A 547 1.10 -23.70 0.91
CA LEU A 547 1.60 -24.07 2.24
C LEU A 547 0.62 -23.74 3.39
N GLY A 548 -0.44 -22.98 3.12
CA GLY A 548 -1.44 -22.54 4.11
C GLY A 548 -2.87 -22.90 3.72
N SER A 549 -3.83 -22.06 4.11
CA SER A 549 -5.26 -22.24 3.79
C SER A 549 -5.69 -21.62 2.46
N GLY A 550 -4.79 -20.91 1.77
CA GLY A 550 -5.11 -20.05 0.62
C GLY A 550 -5.52 -18.62 0.99
N GLU A 551 -5.84 -18.34 2.26
CA GLU A 551 -6.16 -16.99 2.70
C GLU A 551 -4.89 -16.16 2.97
N TRP A 552 -4.89 -14.91 2.51
CA TRP A 552 -3.81 -13.94 2.77
C TRP A 552 -4.34 -12.51 2.67
N GLY A 553 -3.59 -11.56 3.21
CA GLY A 553 -3.96 -10.16 3.21
C GLY A 553 -2.81 -9.20 2.99
N VAL A 554 -3.12 -7.92 3.03
CA VAL A 554 -2.16 -6.82 3.01
C VAL A 554 -2.43 -5.83 4.12
N HIS A 555 -1.36 -5.23 4.62
CA HIS A 555 -1.45 -3.96 5.32
C HIS A 555 -0.68 -2.89 4.55
N ILE A 556 -1.21 -1.67 4.54
CA ILE A 556 -0.77 -0.60 3.65
C ILE A 556 -0.04 0.46 4.47
N ALA A 557 1.27 0.55 4.33
CA ALA A 557 2.14 1.51 5.00
C ALA A 557 2.24 2.83 4.21
N ILE A 558 1.09 3.43 3.87
CA ILE A 558 1.03 4.58 2.94
C ILE A 558 1.80 5.82 3.42
N GLN A 559 1.93 5.98 4.73
CA GLN A 559 2.74 7.02 5.38
C GLN A 559 4.23 6.91 5.04
N HIS A 560 4.70 5.73 4.66
CA HIS A 560 6.09 5.42 4.33
C HIS A 560 6.43 5.51 2.84
N ALA A 561 5.43 5.71 1.97
CA ALA A 561 5.61 5.71 0.52
C ALA A 561 6.61 6.78 0.05
N MET A 562 6.23 8.06 0.01
CA MET A 562 7.14 9.14 -0.41
C MET A 562 6.85 10.46 0.31
N GLN A 563 7.87 11.28 0.49
CA GLN A 563 7.74 12.64 1.02
C GLN A 563 8.53 13.63 0.14
N PRO A 564 8.09 14.88 -0.04
CA PRO A 564 6.85 15.48 0.49
C PRO A 564 5.54 14.84 0.04
N TYR A 565 4.48 15.10 0.79
CA TYR A 565 3.13 14.69 0.45
C TYR A 565 2.55 15.56 -0.69
N PHE A 566 1.80 14.90 -1.57
CA PHE A 566 1.11 15.48 -2.73
C PHE A 566 -0.20 14.72 -2.99
N GLU A 567 -1.09 15.29 -3.80
CA GLU A 567 -2.39 14.69 -4.13
C GLU A 567 -2.30 13.33 -4.84
N ASN A 568 -1.19 13.04 -5.52
CA ASN A 568 -0.94 11.73 -6.13
C ASN A 568 -0.76 10.60 -5.09
N HIS A 569 -0.58 10.90 -3.79
CA HIS A 569 -0.65 9.90 -2.71
C HIS A 569 -1.96 9.12 -2.71
N LEU A 570 -3.07 9.75 -3.09
CA LEU A 570 -4.36 9.07 -3.21
C LEU A 570 -4.38 8.06 -4.37
N GLY A 571 -3.54 8.24 -5.39
CA GLY A 571 -3.39 7.29 -6.51
C GLY A 571 -2.59 6.08 -6.09
N ILE A 572 -1.52 6.32 -5.31
CA ILE A 572 -0.76 5.26 -4.64
C ILE A 572 -1.67 4.45 -3.70
N TYR A 573 -2.49 5.13 -2.88
CA TYR A 573 -3.41 4.47 -1.96
C TYR A 573 -4.49 3.66 -2.70
N PHE A 574 -5.08 4.21 -3.76
CA PHE A 574 -6.03 3.49 -4.62
C PHE A 574 -5.43 2.18 -5.16
N LEU A 575 -4.23 2.23 -5.75
CA LEU A 575 -3.56 1.04 -6.26
C LEU A 575 -3.24 0.02 -5.16
N SER A 576 -2.92 0.50 -3.96
CA SER A 576 -2.66 -0.34 -2.78
C SER A 576 -3.90 -1.11 -2.29
N LEU A 577 -5.10 -0.59 -2.56
CA LEU A 577 -6.36 -1.30 -2.29
C LEU A 577 -6.69 -2.29 -3.41
N PHE A 578 -6.68 -1.81 -4.66
CA PHE A 578 -7.23 -2.56 -5.78
C PHE A 578 -6.29 -3.64 -6.33
N GLN A 579 -4.98 -3.42 -6.41
CA GLN A 579 -4.08 -4.43 -6.99
C GLN A 579 -4.04 -5.71 -6.14
N PRO A 580 -3.86 -5.66 -4.80
CA PRO A 580 -3.91 -6.88 -3.98
C PRO A 580 -5.28 -7.57 -4.03
N TRP A 581 -6.38 -6.82 -4.07
CA TRP A 581 -7.71 -7.40 -4.27
C TRP A 581 -7.83 -8.09 -5.63
N MET A 582 -7.38 -7.48 -6.73
CA MET A 582 -7.41 -8.18 -8.02
C MET A 582 -6.57 -9.46 -7.96
N MET A 583 -5.47 -9.48 -7.21
CA MET A 583 -4.60 -10.64 -7.06
C MET A 583 -5.15 -11.74 -6.13
N GLY A 584 -6.16 -11.46 -5.29
CA GLY A 584 -6.80 -12.48 -4.45
C GLY A 584 -6.72 -12.25 -2.93
N ALA A 585 -6.20 -11.11 -2.45
CA ALA A 585 -6.16 -10.82 -1.01
C ALA A 585 -7.57 -10.79 -0.41
N SER A 586 -7.77 -11.40 0.76
CA SER A 586 -9.04 -11.42 1.51
C SER A 586 -9.07 -10.42 2.68
N MET A 587 -7.93 -9.88 3.09
CA MET A 587 -7.85 -8.84 4.11
C MET A 587 -7.01 -7.66 3.61
N ILE A 588 -7.54 -6.45 3.70
CA ILE A 588 -6.88 -5.24 3.21
C ILE A 588 -7.11 -4.11 4.20
N TYR A 589 -6.05 -3.61 4.83
CA TYR A 589 -6.17 -2.49 5.75
C TYR A 589 -5.01 -1.51 5.67
N GLU A 590 -5.24 -0.28 6.13
CA GLU A 590 -4.20 0.74 6.26
C GLU A 590 -3.59 0.73 7.68
N GLU A 591 -2.26 0.78 7.77
CA GLU A 591 -1.51 0.53 9.01
C GLU A 591 -1.65 1.63 10.09
N ASP A 592 -1.88 2.88 9.71
CA ASP A 592 -1.74 4.04 10.58
C ASP A 592 -3.03 4.85 10.66
N CYS A 593 -4.11 4.11 10.94
CA CYS A 593 -5.46 4.53 11.26
C CYS A 593 -6.30 5.24 10.20
N LEU A 594 -5.86 5.52 8.97
CA LEU A 594 -6.54 6.35 7.97
C LEU A 594 -6.76 7.83 8.36
N PHE A 595 -6.69 8.17 9.64
CA PHE A 595 -7.05 9.51 10.12
C PHE A 595 -5.86 10.47 10.20
N GLN A 596 -4.62 9.97 10.13
CA GLN A 596 -3.42 10.79 10.27
C GLN A 596 -2.41 10.53 9.12
N LEU A 597 -1.55 11.52 8.88
CA LEU A 597 -0.28 11.40 8.14
C LEU A 597 0.75 12.29 8.83
N PHE A 598 1.90 11.74 9.22
CA PHE A 598 2.79 12.40 10.19
C PHE A 598 4.28 12.30 9.88
N LYS A 599 4.66 11.79 8.71
CA LYS A 599 6.07 11.73 8.27
C LYS A 599 6.55 13.00 7.54
N GLU A 600 5.74 14.07 7.56
CA GLU A 600 6.05 15.40 7.03
C GLU A 600 5.31 16.51 7.82
N GLU A 601 4.83 17.58 7.17
CA GLU A 601 3.77 18.43 7.70
C GLU A 601 2.59 17.52 8.05
N ARG A 602 2.14 17.63 9.29
CA ARG A 602 1.17 16.67 9.83
C ARG A 602 -0.20 16.97 9.24
N GLN A 603 -0.92 15.91 8.94
CA GLN A 603 -2.30 15.96 8.53
C GLN A 603 -3.16 15.22 9.55
N ALA A 604 -4.22 15.90 9.94
CA ALA A 604 -5.24 15.52 10.89
C ALA A 604 -6.45 14.94 10.14
N TRP A 605 -7.55 14.71 10.84
CA TRP A 605 -8.67 13.93 10.33
C TRP A 605 -9.29 14.53 9.08
N ASP A 606 -9.69 15.80 9.11
CA ASP A 606 -10.47 16.42 8.04
C ASP A 606 -9.62 16.95 6.87
N ASP A 607 -8.31 16.73 6.90
CA ASP A 607 -7.39 17.14 5.84
C ASP A 607 -7.56 16.34 4.55
N LYS A 608 -7.14 16.94 3.43
CA LYS A 608 -7.41 16.45 2.06
C LYS A 608 -7.01 14.99 1.87
N LEU A 609 -5.81 14.58 2.30
CA LEU A 609 -5.35 13.21 2.05
C LEU A 609 -5.97 12.20 3.02
N THR A 610 -6.07 12.49 4.31
CA THR A 610 -6.64 11.59 5.32
C THR A 610 -8.15 11.39 5.08
N ARG A 611 -8.90 12.47 4.80
CA ARG A 611 -10.29 12.38 4.34
C ARG A 611 -10.39 11.59 3.03
N GLY A 612 -9.48 11.84 2.08
CA GLY A 612 -9.40 11.10 0.82
C GLY A 612 -9.21 9.59 1.03
N LYS A 613 -8.28 9.18 1.90
CA LYS A 613 -8.07 7.77 2.29
C LYS A 613 -9.34 7.15 2.87
N ARG A 614 -10.03 7.83 3.80
CA ARG A 614 -11.29 7.33 4.39
C ARG A 614 -12.42 7.23 3.37
N SER A 615 -12.55 8.20 2.47
CA SER A 615 -13.51 8.13 1.36
C SER A 615 -13.21 6.99 0.41
N MET A 616 -11.94 6.77 0.05
CA MET A 616 -11.52 5.64 -0.78
C MET A 616 -11.73 4.29 -0.08
N THR A 617 -11.47 4.20 1.22
CA THR A 617 -11.71 2.96 2.00
C THR A 617 -13.20 2.62 2.02
N ARG A 618 -14.08 3.60 2.25
CA ARG A 618 -15.54 3.41 2.17
C ARG A 618 -15.99 2.97 0.78
N GLY A 619 -15.52 3.66 -0.26
CA GLY A 619 -15.84 3.33 -1.64
C GLY A 619 -15.36 1.95 -2.02
N PHE A 620 -14.16 1.57 -1.57
CA PHE A 620 -13.60 0.24 -1.77
C PHE A 620 -14.36 -0.84 -0.99
N PHE A 621 -14.74 -0.57 0.26
CA PHE A 621 -15.57 -1.49 1.04
C PHE A 621 -16.93 -1.73 0.37
N GLN A 622 -17.60 -0.68 -0.09
CA GLN A 622 -18.82 -0.83 -0.90
C GLN A 622 -18.53 -1.64 -2.17
N PHE A 623 -17.46 -1.30 -2.88
CA PHE A 623 -17.08 -1.96 -4.13
C PHE A 623 -16.88 -3.47 -3.95
N VAL A 624 -16.13 -3.94 -2.96
CA VAL A 624 -15.92 -5.39 -2.76
C VAL A 624 -17.21 -6.13 -2.34
N LYS A 625 -18.20 -5.40 -1.79
CA LYS A 625 -19.52 -5.94 -1.47
C LYS A 625 -20.46 -5.97 -2.67
N THR A 626 -20.29 -5.03 -3.60
CA THR A 626 -21.10 -4.95 -4.83
C THR A 626 -20.44 -5.62 -6.03
N HIS A 627 -19.17 -5.99 -5.94
CA HIS A 627 -18.38 -6.64 -6.98
C HIS A 627 -17.64 -7.88 -6.43
N PRO A 628 -18.34 -8.84 -5.80
CA PRO A 628 -17.69 -10.03 -5.27
C PRO A 628 -16.91 -10.77 -6.36
N ARG A 629 -15.66 -11.18 -6.08
CA ARG A 629 -14.89 -11.99 -7.02
C ARG A 629 -15.53 -13.38 -7.11
N LYS A 630 -15.48 -13.97 -8.30
CA LYS A 630 -15.91 -15.35 -8.55
C LYS A 630 -14.81 -16.11 -9.28
N GLY A 631 -14.79 -17.42 -9.08
CA GLY A 631 -13.80 -18.28 -9.71
C GLY A 631 -12.43 -18.18 -9.05
N HIS A 632 -11.39 -18.36 -9.86
CA HIS A 632 -10.01 -18.30 -9.40
C HIS A 632 -9.14 -17.51 -10.39
N PRO A 633 -8.04 -16.89 -9.93
CA PRO A 633 -7.11 -16.25 -10.85
C PRO A 633 -6.55 -17.27 -11.86
N VAL A 634 -6.06 -16.81 -13.00
CA VAL A 634 -5.35 -17.62 -14.00
C VAL A 634 -3.92 -17.10 -14.09
N ARG A 635 -2.97 -17.95 -13.67
CA ARG A 635 -1.53 -17.65 -13.71
C ARG A 635 -0.83 -18.75 -14.47
N LYS A 636 -0.13 -18.40 -15.55
CA LYS A 636 0.55 -19.36 -16.43
C LYS A 636 2.07 -19.40 -16.22
N ILE A 637 2.62 -18.36 -15.61
CA ILE A 637 4.05 -18.19 -15.40
C ILE A 637 4.32 -18.21 -13.90
N ALA A 638 5.30 -18.98 -13.46
CA ALA A 638 5.83 -18.89 -12.11
C ALA A 638 7.36 -18.84 -12.09
N PHE A 639 7.90 -18.04 -11.17
CA PHE A 639 9.29 -18.04 -10.78
C PHE A 639 9.46 -18.90 -9.52
N ILE A 640 10.35 -19.89 -9.53
CA ILE A 640 10.54 -20.78 -8.39
C ILE A 640 11.50 -20.16 -7.38
N GLU A 641 11.02 -19.97 -6.16
CA GLU A 641 11.81 -19.73 -4.96
C GLU A 641 12.55 -21.01 -4.56
N GLY A 642 13.82 -21.11 -4.93
CA GLY A 642 14.59 -22.34 -4.71
C GLY A 642 14.83 -22.68 -3.24
N ARG A 643 15.24 -23.92 -3.00
CA ARG A 643 15.44 -24.47 -1.66
C ARG A 643 16.54 -23.69 -0.94
N TYR A 644 16.27 -23.29 0.30
CA TYR A 644 17.16 -22.49 1.15
C TYR A 644 17.49 -21.09 0.63
N ALA A 645 16.84 -20.62 -0.45
CA ALA A 645 17.07 -19.26 -0.94
C ALA A 645 16.56 -18.22 0.08
N ALA A 646 17.32 -17.16 0.29
CA ALA A 646 16.92 -16.10 1.22
C ALA A 646 15.68 -15.35 0.70
N PRO A 647 14.87 -14.76 1.61
CA PRO A 647 13.83 -13.81 1.24
C PRO A 647 14.38 -12.68 0.35
N PHE A 648 13.66 -12.33 -0.71
CA PHE A 648 14.04 -11.23 -1.60
C PHE A 648 12.82 -10.63 -2.27
N ASN A 649 12.66 -9.31 -2.20
CA ASN A 649 11.56 -8.60 -2.87
C ASN A 649 11.89 -7.13 -3.19
N GLY A 650 13.15 -6.70 -3.07
CA GLY A 650 13.52 -5.31 -3.24
C GLY A 650 13.59 -4.48 -1.95
N PHE A 651 13.21 -5.05 -0.80
CA PHE A 651 13.13 -4.34 0.48
C PHE A 651 14.49 -4.16 1.16
N ILE A 652 14.69 -2.99 1.77
CA ILE A 652 15.89 -2.66 2.55
C ILE A 652 15.53 -1.80 3.76
N CYS A 653 16.09 -2.13 4.93
CA CYS A 653 15.92 -1.39 6.18
C CYS A 653 17.23 -1.35 7.01
N ASP A 654 17.29 -0.48 8.03
CA ASP A 654 18.49 -0.10 8.82
C ASP A 654 19.66 0.73 8.18
N ALA A 655 20.93 0.28 8.10
CA ALA A 655 22.08 1.08 7.62
C ALA A 655 22.18 1.16 6.07
N GLU A 656 23.15 1.86 5.48
CA GLU A 656 23.37 1.94 4.00
C GLU A 656 23.80 0.59 3.38
N GLN A 657 22.88 -0.38 3.38
CA GLN A 657 23.03 -1.73 2.82
C GLN A 657 23.30 -1.67 1.32
N THR A 658 24.42 -2.24 0.90
CA THR A 658 24.82 -2.40 -0.51
C THR A 658 24.64 -3.86 -0.94
N PRO A 659 24.86 -4.23 -2.23
CA PRO A 659 24.83 -5.63 -2.63
C PRO A 659 25.76 -6.55 -1.81
N ASP A 660 26.79 -6.03 -1.13
CA ASP A 660 27.69 -6.85 -0.32
C ASP A 660 27.08 -7.29 1.03
N TYR A 661 25.90 -6.77 1.40
CA TYR A 661 25.18 -7.23 2.59
C TYR A 661 24.69 -8.67 2.43
N SER A 662 24.80 -9.45 3.50
CA SER A 662 24.37 -10.85 3.57
C SER A 662 22.92 -11.02 3.13
N VAL A 663 22.65 -11.96 2.24
CA VAL A 663 21.29 -12.25 1.74
C VAL A 663 20.35 -12.73 2.85
N TRP A 664 20.88 -13.35 3.90
CA TRP A 664 20.14 -13.78 5.09
C TRP A 664 20.18 -12.75 6.23
N GLY A 665 20.68 -11.55 5.94
CA GLY A 665 20.97 -10.53 6.92
C GLY A 665 21.78 -11.05 8.10
N LEU A 666 21.31 -10.79 9.31
CA LEU A 666 21.99 -11.20 10.55
C LEU A 666 21.94 -12.71 10.84
N PHE A 667 21.12 -13.50 10.13
CA PHE A 667 21.18 -14.97 10.19
C PHE A 667 22.30 -15.55 9.32
N GLY A 668 22.85 -14.75 8.41
CA GLY A 668 23.91 -15.17 7.51
C GLY A 668 25.31 -14.80 7.99
N ASN A 669 26.31 -15.28 7.25
CA ASN A 669 27.71 -15.02 7.52
C ASN A 669 28.15 -13.67 6.90
N PRO A 670 29.03 -12.87 7.55
CA PRO A 670 29.54 -11.62 6.99
C PRO A 670 30.55 -11.78 5.83
N ASP A 671 30.91 -13.01 5.42
CA ASP A 671 31.77 -13.25 4.24
C ASP A 671 31.17 -12.60 2.96
N PRO A 672 31.97 -11.91 2.12
CA PRO A 672 31.50 -11.28 0.88
C PRO A 672 30.77 -12.20 -0.12
N MET A 673 30.95 -13.51 -0.04
CA MET A 673 30.22 -14.51 -0.84
C MET A 673 28.75 -14.65 -0.41
N TRP A 674 28.42 -14.27 0.82
CA TRP A 674 27.04 -14.19 1.30
C TRP A 674 26.31 -12.94 0.84
N GLY A 675 27.00 -11.99 0.20
CA GLY A 675 26.39 -10.87 -0.50
C GLY A 675 25.48 -11.31 -1.65
N HIS A 676 24.71 -10.35 -2.17
CA HIS A 676 23.84 -10.49 -3.33
C HIS A 676 24.68 -10.62 -4.61
N ARG A 677 24.89 -11.86 -5.06
CA ARG A 677 25.76 -12.21 -6.21
C ARG A 677 24.92 -12.78 -7.35
N GLN A 678 25.53 -13.54 -8.26
CA GLN A 678 24.84 -14.14 -9.40
C GLN A 678 23.50 -14.86 -9.05
N PRO A 679 23.36 -15.59 -7.91
CA PRO A 679 22.10 -16.24 -7.57
C PRO A 679 20.95 -15.25 -7.31
N GLU A 680 21.23 -14.09 -6.72
CA GLU A 680 20.20 -13.07 -6.44
C GLU A 680 20.04 -12.09 -7.61
N LYS A 681 21.09 -11.84 -8.41
CA LYS A 681 21.04 -11.01 -9.62
C LYS A 681 20.01 -11.49 -10.64
N CYS A 682 19.59 -12.76 -10.60
CA CYS A 682 18.51 -13.29 -11.45
C CYS A 682 17.19 -12.51 -11.26
N ARG A 683 17.00 -11.85 -10.11
CA ARG A 683 15.82 -11.01 -9.82
C ARG A 683 15.72 -9.81 -10.76
N GLN A 684 16.83 -9.34 -11.33
CA GLN A 684 16.81 -8.30 -12.36
C GLN A 684 16.21 -8.79 -13.69
N LEU A 685 16.10 -10.11 -13.91
CA LEU A 685 15.39 -10.66 -15.06
C LEU A 685 13.87 -10.60 -14.89
N LEU A 686 13.36 -10.48 -13.66
CA LEU A 686 11.93 -10.28 -13.41
C LEU A 686 11.42 -8.94 -13.93
N ASP A 687 12.31 -8.00 -14.25
CA ASP A 687 12.00 -6.76 -14.96
C ASP A 687 11.35 -7.00 -16.35
N VAL A 688 11.43 -8.23 -16.88
CA VAL A 688 10.65 -8.65 -18.06
C VAL A 688 9.15 -8.81 -17.72
N LEU A 689 8.83 -9.36 -16.53
CA LEU A 689 7.46 -9.60 -16.08
C LEU A 689 6.86 -8.39 -15.35
N MET A 690 7.69 -7.59 -14.69
CA MET A 690 7.34 -6.36 -13.97
C MET A 690 8.35 -5.23 -14.25
N PRO A 691 8.20 -4.52 -15.38
CA PRO A 691 9.17 -3.55 -15.85
C PRO A 691 9.38 -2.37 -14.89
N GLY A 692 10.63 -2.18 -14.49
CA GLY A 692 11.10 -1.16 -13.57
C GLY A 692 11.00 -1.54 -12.10
N ALA A 693 10.45 -2.69 -11.72
CA ALA A 693 10.22 -3.04 -10.32
C ALA A 693 11.49 -2.91 -9.47
N SER A 694 11.36 -2.34 -8.27
CA SER A 694 12.50 -2.14 -7.37
C SER A 694 13.15 -3.48 -7.01
N THR A 695 14.44 -3.62 -7.27
CA THR A 695 15.24 -4.83 -6.97
C THR A 695 16.39 -4.55 -5.99
N GLN A 696 16.25 -3.54 -5.13
CA GLN A 696 17.28 -3.21 -4.14
C GLN A 696 17.53 -4.42 -3.18
N PRO A 697 18.75 -4.64 -2.67
CA PRO A 697 19.95 -3.82 -2.81
C PRO A 697 20.70 -4.03 -4.14
N LEU A 698 20.17 -4.80 -5.11
CA LEU A 698 20.81 -4.90 -6.42
C LEU A 698 20.87 -3.54 -7.11
N ARG A 699 21.91 -3.33 -7.90
CA ARG A 699 22.14 -2.04 -8.53
C ARG A 699 21.16 -1.82 -9.68
N GLN A 700 20.50 -0.66 -9.71
CA GLN A 700 19.44 -0.36 -10.65
C GLN A 700 19.52 1.08 -11.14
N ASP A 701 19.15 1.31 -12.39
CA ASP A 701 19.03 2.61 -13.03
C ASP A 701 17.80 3.34 -12.45
N PHE A 702 18.05 4.39 -11.68
CA PHE A 702 17.00 5.18 -11.04
C PHE A 702 16.06 5.87 -12.04
N THR A 703 16.44 6.03 -13.30
CA THR A 703 15.59 6.64 -14.34
C THR A 703 14.49 5.70 -14.84
N ARG A 704 14.69 4.39 -14.65
CA ARG A 704 13.77 3.32 -15.08
C ARG A 704 13.05 2.65 -13.91
N ARG A 705 13.54 2.85 -12.69
CA ARG A 705 12.98 2.25 -11.48
C ARG A 705 11.57 2.77 -11.20
N ARG A 706 10.69 1.84 -10.86
CA ARG A 706 9.35 2.05 -10.33
C ARG A 706 9.31 1.41 -8.95
N PHE A 707 9.12 2.23 -7.92
CA PHE A 707 9.24 1.77 -6.54
C PHE A 707 8.10 0.84 -6.12
N PHE A 708 6.85 1.23 -6.40
CA PHE A 708 5.67 0.57 -5.83
C PHE A 708 4.87 -0.26 -6.84
N PHE A 709 4.74 0.22 -8.07
CA PHE A 709 3.83 -0.36 -9.05
C PHE A 709 4.41 -0.36 -10.47
N SER A 710 4.06 -1.38 -11.25
CA SER A 710 4.41 -1.54 -12.66
C SER A 710 3.30 -2.29 -13.39
N GLY A 711 3.28 -2.21 -14.72
CA GLY A 711 2.44 -3.11 -15.51
C GLY A 711 2.94 -4.55 -15.51
N THR A 712 2.13 -5.44 -16.09
CA THR A 712 2.40 -6.89 -16.23
C THR A 712 2.31 -7.31 -17.71
N PRO A 713 3.35 -7.10 -18.55
CA PRO A 713 3.24 -7.26 -20.01
C PRO A 713 2.91 -8.68 -20.50
N TYR A 714 2.97 -9.68 -19.62
CA TYR A 714 2.69 -11.09 -19.92
C TYR A 714 1.54 -11.65 -19.08
N GLY A 715 0.83 -10.79 -18.35
CA GLY A 715 -0.17 -11.17 -17.35
C GLY A 715 0.42 -11.35 -15.96
N ASP A 716 -0.46 -11.54 -14.98
CA ASP A 716 -0.09 -11.83 -13.60
C ASP A 716 0.70 -13.16 -13.49
N PHE A 717 1.61 -13.23 -12.52
CA PHE A 717 2.53 -14.35 -12.32
C PHE A 717 2.77 -14.58 -10.83
N ASP A 718 3.32 -15.74 -10.49
CA ASP A 718 3.63 -16.12 -9.10
C ASP A 718 5.14 -16.29 -8.87
N GLU A 719 5.59 -16.04 -7.65
CA GLU A 719 6.89 -16.43 -7.11
C GLU A 719 6.65 -17.59 -6.13
N VAL A 720 6.74 -18.83 -6.64
CA VAL A 720 6.24 -20.03 -5.97
C VAL A 720 7.32 -20.73 -5.12
N PRO A 721 7.01 -21.15 -3.87
CA PRO A 721 7.93 -21.96 -3.07
C PRO A 721 8.26 -23.29 -3.75
N THR A 722 9.55 -23.69 -3.75
CA THR A 722 9.93 -25.04 -4.22
C THR A 722 9.27 -26.15 -3.39
N GLU A 723 8.92 -25.86 -2.14
CA GLU A 723 8.17 -26.74 -1.23
C GLU A 723 6.74 -27.05 -1.70
N ALA A 724 6.20 -26.31 -2.68
CA ALA A 724 4.89 -26.58 -3.24
C ALA A 724 4.79 -28.00 -3.83
N ALA A 725 3.62 -28.63 -3.66
CA ALA A 725 3.36 -29.96 -4.20
C ALA A 725 3.32 -29.96 -5.74
N SER A 726 3.64 -31.09 -6.38
CA SER A 726 3.57 -31.23 -7.85
C SER A 726 2.20 -30.87 -8.42
N SER A 727 1.12 -31.21 -7.70
CA SER A 727 -0.25 -30.88 -8.11
C SER A 727 -0.47 -29.37 -8.21
N TYR A 728 0.14 -28.59 -7.32
CA TYR A 728 0.06 -27.13 -7.35
C TYR A 728 0.87 -26.56 -8.52
N LEU A 729 2.07 -27.08 -8.79
CA LEU A 729 2.89 -26.63 -9.92
C LEU A 729 2.24 -26.85 -11.30
N ASN A 730 1.35 -27.84 -11.42
CA ASN A 730 0.69 -28.19 -12.69
C ASN A 730 -0.29 -27.12 -13.20
N GLN A 731 -0.62 -26.09 -12.41
CA GLN A 731 -1.44 -24.99 -12.89
C GLN A 731 -0.70 -24.03 -13.83
N TYR A 732 0.63 -24.01 -13.74
CA TYR A 732 1.49 -23.18 -14.57
C TYR A 732 1.83 -23.89 -15.87
N SER A 733 2.10 -23.13 -16.94
CA SER A 733 2.65 -23.66 -18.18
C SER A 733 4.15 -23.38 -18.33
N LEU A 734 4.66 -22.36 -17.62
CA LEU A 734 6.07 -21.99 -17.59
C LEU A 734 6.58 -21.88 -16.14
N LEU A 735 7.62 -22.64 -15.81
CA LEU A 735 8.41 -22.47 -14.60
C LEU A 735 9.78 -21.86 -14.92
N LEU A 736 10.15 -20.82 -14.19
CA LEU A 736 11.43 -20.13 -14.26
C LEU A 736 12.22 -20.45 -12.98
N HIS A 737 13.27 -21.25 -13.08
CA HIS A 737 14.11 -21.62 -11.93
C HIS A 737 15.53 -21.10 -12.13
N LEU A 738 15.78 -19.88 -11.64
CA LEU A 738 16.96 -19.08 -12.02
C LEU A 738 17.84 -18.63 -10.84
N GLY A 739 17.31 -18.69 -9.60
CA GLY A 739 18.00 -18.24 -8.39
C GLY A 739 18.71 -19.35 -7.62
N TRP A 740 19.11 -19.07 -6.38
CA TRP A 740 19.71 -20.09 -5.49
C TRP A 740 18.81 -21.32 -5.36
N ASN A 741 19.39 -22.52 -5.42
CA ASN A 741 18.72 -23.77 -5.11
C ASN A 741 19.75 -24.79 -4.61
N THR A 742 19.37 -25.56 -3.60
CA THR A 742 20.07 -26.79 -3.22
C THR A 742 19.22 -27.98 -3.65
N MET A 743 19.63 -28.65 -4.72
CA MET A 743 18.88 -29.74 -5.33
C MET A 743 18.84 -30.97 -4.42
N ILE A 744 17.64 -31.48 -4.21
CA ILE A 744 17.38 -32.78 -3.59
C ILE A 744 16.53 -33.63 -4.53
N ARG A 745 16.44 -34.93 -4.24
CA ARG A 745 15.66 -35.88 -5.06
C ARG A 745 14.22 -35.43 -5.29
N GLU A 746 13.55 -35.00 -4.21
CA GLU A 746 12.14 -34.59 -4.27
C GLU A 746 11.94 -33.46 -5.29
N ASP A 747 12.75 -32.41 -5.24
CA ASP A 747 12.61 -31.26 -6.15
C ASP A 747 12.92 -31.65 -7.60
N TYR A 748 13.93 -32.50 -7.82
CA TYR A 748 14.23 -33.03 -9.15
C TYR A 748 13.04 -33.82 -9.72
N ASP A 749 12.45 -34.71 -8.91
CA ASP A 749 11.31 -35.53 -9.31
C ASP A 749 10.07 -34.67 -9.58
N LYS A 750 9.82 -33.60 -8.79
CA LYS A 750 8.74 -32.64 -9.04
C LYS A 750 8.92 -31.88 -10.35
N LEU A 751 10.12 -31.36 -10.62
CA LEU A 751 10.44 -30.67 -11.87
C LEU A 751 10.29 -31.60 -13.09
N LYS A 752 10.76 -32.84 -12.97
CA LYS A 752 10.59 -33.86 -14.01
C LYS A 752 9.12 -34.20 -14.26
N ALA A 753 8.35 -34.37 -13.20
CA ALA A 753 6.91 -34.62 -13.30
C ALA A 753 6.20 -33.48 -14.04
N PHE A 754 6.45 -32.22 -13.64
CA PHE A 754 5.89 -31.03 -14.28
C PHE A 754 6.17 -30.99 -15.79
N VAL A 755 7.43 -31.16 -16.20
CA VAL A 755 7.81 -31.14 -17.62
C VAL A 755 7.19 -32.33 -18.35
N SER A 756 7.30 -33.55 -17.79
CA SER A 756 6.72 -34.75 -18.41
C SER A 756 5.20 -34.63 -18.64
N GLY A 757 4.51 -33.88 -17.77
CA GLY A 757 3.09 -33.57 -17.85
C GLY A 757 2.69 -32.56 -18.93
N GLY A 758 3.65 -31.80 -19.49
CA GLY A 758 3.39 -30.80 -20.53
C GLY A 758 3.98 -29.42 -20.25
N GLY A 759 4.55 -29.20 -19.06
CA GLY A 759 5.11 -27.91 -18.66
C GLY A 759 6.38 -27.53 -19.42
N THR A 760 6.64 -26.22 -19.50
CA THR A 760 7.90 -25.65 -19.98
C THR A 760 8.75 -25.22 -18.80
N LEU A 761 9.99 -25.68 -18.73
CA LEU A 761 10.94 -25.30 -17.67
C LEU A 761 12.12 -24.53 -18.28
N LEU A 762 12.37 -23.31 -17.80
CA LEU A 762 13.65 -22.63 -17.99
C LEU A 762 14.46 -22.76 -16.70
N ILE A 763 15.63 -23.37 -16.80
CA ILE A 763 16.50 -23.64 -15.65
C ILE A 763 17.96 -23.41 -16.00
N GLY A 764 18.75 -22.89 -15.06
CA GLY A 764 20.20 -22.83 -15.20
C GLY A 764 20.89 -24.07 -14.63
N LEU A 765 22.10 -24.34 -15.11
CA LEU A 765 22.87 -25.47 -14.60
C LEU A 765 23.11 -25.41 -13.07
N PRO A 766 23.42 -24.25 -12.45
CA PRO A 766 23.66 -24.19 -11.01
C PRO A 766 22.44 -24.53 -10.14
N GLN A 767 21.22 -24.51 -10.67
CA GLN A 767 20.05 -24.94 -9.91
C GLN A 767 20.06 -26.43 -9.59
N PHE A 768 20.88 -27.23 -10.27
CA PHE A 768 21.12 -28.64 -9.96
C PHE A 768 22.23 -28.84 -8.91
N SER A 769 22.85 -27.77 -8.40
CA SER A 769 23.88 -27.87 -7.37
C SER A 769 23.33 -28.49 -6.09
N THR A 770 24.15 -29.27 -5.40
CA THR A 770 23.85 -29.82 -4.07
C THR A 770 24.54 -29.05 -2.93
N HIS A 771 25.19 -27.93 -3.25
CA HIS A 771 25.89 -27.10 -2.26
C HIS A 771 24.93 -26.51 -1.21
N LEU A 772 25.41 -26.48 0.02
CA LEU A 772 24.81 -25.75 1.14
C LEU A 772 25.54 -24.42 1.39
N ARG A 773 26.85 -24.38 1.15
CA ARG A 773 27.74 -23.24 1.40
C ARG A 773 27.88 -22.39 0.13
N ARG A 774 28.19 -21.10 0.31
CA ARG A 774 28.34 -20.12 -0.78
C ARG A 774 29.80 -19.90 -1.22
N ASP A 775 30.76 -20.60 -0.62
CA ASP A 775 32.19 -20.45 -0.90
C ASP A 775 32.56 -20.77 -2.35
N PHE A 776 31.87 -21.71 -2.99
CA PHE A 776 32.06 -22.02 -4.42
C PHE A 776 31.73 -20.86 -5.37
N LEU A 777 30.95 -19.86 -4.94
CA LEU A 777 30.64 -18.68 -5.77
C LEU A 777 31.88 -17.83 -6.09
N ARG A 778 32.99 -18.04 -5.37
CA ARG A 778 34.24 -17.31 -5.55
C ARG A 778 34.89 -17.57 -6.91
N ASP A 779 34.80 -18.79 -7.42
CA ASP A 779 35.44 -19.19 -8.67
C ASP A 779 34.55 -20.01 -9.61
N MET A 780 33.40 -20.48 -9.11
CA MET A 780 32.45 -21.33 -9.81
C MET A 780 33.09 -22.61 -10.38
N ASN A 781 34.21 -23.11 -9.83
CA ASN A 781 34.89 -24.28 -10.39
C ASN A 781 34.25 -25.62 -9.98
N ASP A 782 33.53 -25.66 -8.86
CA ASP A 782 32.81 -26.84 -8.38
C ASP A 782 31.33 -26.52 -8.13
N LEU A 783 30.45 -26.98 -9.01
CA LEU A 783 29.00 -26.86 -8.80
C LEU A 783 28.40 -28.02 -7.99
N ALA A 784 29.13 -29.09 -7.69
CA ALA A 784 28.62 -30.28 -6.99
C ALA A 784 27.23 -30.72 -7.50
N LEU A 785 27.12 -31.01 -8.81
CA LEU A 785 25.84 -31.25 -9.47
C LEU A 785 25.15 -32.53 -9.01
N TRP A 786 23.82 -32.48 -8.92
CA TRP A 786 22.94 -33.62 -8.69
C TRP A 786 23.29 -34.80 -9.62
N ASN A 787 23.26 -36.01 -9.07
CA ASN A 787 23.59 -37.25 -9.77
C ASN A 787 24.95 -37.19 -10.51
N ARG A 788 25.94 -36.47 -9.93
CA ARG A 788 27.26 -36.25 -10.51
C ARG A 788 27.21 -35.65 -11.93
N GLY A 789 26.22 -34.79 -12.19
CA GLY A 789 26.04 -34.13 -13.48
C GLY A 789 25.33 -34.97 -14.55
N ASP A 790 24.88 -36.20 -14.26
CA ASP A 790 23.99 -36.93 -15.17
C ASP A 790 22.55 -36.41 -15.02
N LEU A 791 22.21 -35.47 -15.90
CA LEU A 791 20.90 -34.83 -16.01
C LEU A 791 20.14 -35.34 -17.25
N SER A 792 20.51 -36.52 -17.76
CA SER A 792 20.00 -37.06 -19.03
C SER A 792 18.49 -37.26 -19.02
N GLU A 793 17.91 -37.58 -17.86
CA GLU A 793 16.47 -37.82 -17.74
C GLU A 793 15.60 -36.57 -17.86
N LEU A 794 16.06 -35.42 -17.34
CA LEU A 794 15.28 -34.18 -17.33
C LEU A 794 15.75 -33.18 -18.39
N CYS A 795 17.06 -33.09 -18.60
CA CYS A 795 17.67 -32.09 -19.47
C CYS A 795 18.32 -32.70 -20.71
N GLY A 796 18.36 -34.03 -20.85
CA GLY A 796 18.96 -34.70 -22.01
C GLY A 796 20.45 -34.45 -22.16
N VAL A 797 21.19 -34.22 -21.06
CA VAL A 797 22.64 -33.97 -21.07
C VAL A 797 23.37 -34.64 -19.91
N ARG A 798 24.67 -34.91 -20.09
CA ARG A 798 25.61 -35.20 -19.00
C ARG A 798 26.69 -34.15 -18.93
N ILE A 799 26.94 -33.60 -17.75
CA ILE A 799 27.91 -32.53 -17.52
C ILE A 799 29.23 -33.14 -17.05
N LYS A 800 30.33 -32.80 -17.74
CA LYS A 800 31.68 -33.28 -17.41
C LYS A 800 32.46 -32.32 -16.54
N GLY A 801 32.13 -31.03 -16.58
CA GLY A 801 32.79 -29.98 -15.82
C GLY A 801 32.70 -28.61 -16.50
N PRO A 802 33.43 -27.60 -15.99
CA PRO A 802 33.53 -26.29 -16.63
C PRO A 802 34.29 -26.39 -17.96
N GLY A 803 33.74 -25.80 -19.01
CA GLY A 803 34.36 -25.72 -20.33
C GLY A 803 34.90 -24.32 -20.64
N GLU A 804 34.83 -23.93 -21.92
CA GLU A 804 35.34 -22.66 -22.40
C GLU A 804 34.52 -21.46 -21.91
N GLU A 805 35.16 -20.29 -21.78
CA GLU A 805 34.48 -19.04 -21.43
C GLU A 805 33.51 -18.59 -22.53
N PHE A 806 32.31 -18.17 -22.16
CA PHE A 806 31.31 -17.61 -23.05
C PHE A 806 31.78 -16.26 -23.60
N SER A 807 31.70 -16.10 -24.92
CA SER A 807 32.15 -14.89 -25.62
C SER A 807 31.34 -13.63 -25.31
N GLY A 808 30.16 -13.77 -24.69
CA GLY A 808 29.19 -12.69 -24.52
C GLY A 808 28.30 -12.47 -25.74
N GLN A 809 28.53 -13.19 -26.85
CA GLN A 809 27.73 -13.12 -28.05
C GLN A 809 26.95 -14.42 -28.25
N TRP A 810 25.66 -14.31 -28.53
CA TRP A 810 24.79 -15.46 -28.71
C TRP A 810 24.07 -15.40 -30.05
N ASN A 811 23.77 -16.58 -30.59
CA ASN A 811 22.94 -16.73 -31.78
C ASN A 811 21.96 -17.90 -31.58
N GLY A 812 20.95 -17.96 -32.45
CA GLY A 812 19.87 -18.94 -32.38
C GLY A 812 19.08 -18.95 -33.69
N ALA A 813 18.36 -20.04 -33.93
CA ALA A 813 17.41 -20.08 -35.04
C ALA A 813 16.36 -18.97 -34.87
N GLY A 814 16.20 -18.12 -35.89
CA GLY A 814 15.26 -16.99 -35.89
C GLY A 814 15.59 -15.89 -34.88
N ARG A 815 16.88 -15.65 -34.59
CA ARG A 815 17.37 -14.65 -33.62
C ARG A 815 16.72 -13.27 -33.76
N GLU A 816 16.41 -12.86 -34.98
CA GLU A 816 15.74 -11.60 -35.33
C GLU A 816 14.33 -11.46 -34.73
N THR A 817 13.69 -12.57 -34.38
CA THR A 817 12.34 -12.60 -33.77
C THR A 817 12.36 -12.53 -32.24
N TYR A 818 13.55 -12.61 -31.61
CA TYR A 818 13.65 -12.60 -30.15
C TYR A 818 13.43 -11.19 -29.60
N PRO A 819 12.58 -11.03 -28.57
CA PRO A 819 12.42 -9.76 -27.87
C PRO A 819 13.76 -9.30 -27.29
N SER A 820 13.99 -7.99 -27.28
CA SER A 820 15.16 -7.38 -26.63
C SER A 820 14.69 -6.44 -25.52
N PRO A 821 14.19 -6.99 -24.39
CA PRO A 821 13.71 -6.17 -23.29
C PRO A 821 14.86 -5.37 -22.68
N VAL A 822 14.63 -4.08 -22.45
CA VAL A 822 15.63 -3.23 -21.79
C VAL A 822 15.40 -3.30 -20.29
N LEU A 823 16.34 -3.94 -19.59
CA LEU A 823 16.23 -4.14 -18.15
C LEU A 823 16.71 -2.91 -17.36
N SER A 824 16.10 -2.68 -16.19
CA SER A 824 16.42 -1.58 -15.27
C SER A 824 17.71 -1.80 -14.45
N GLY A 825 18.24 -3.02 -14.35
CA GLY A 825 19.51 -3.30 -13.65
C GLY A 825 20.69 -2.52 -14.24
N ILE A 826 21.71 -2.17 -13.45
CA ILE A 826 22.97 -1.63 -14.00
C ILE A 826 24.09 -2.69 -13.96
N PRO A 827 25.06 -2.61 -14.89
CA PRO A 827 26.28 -3.43 -14.91
C PRO A 827 27.00 -3.59 -13.56
N SER A 828 27.79 -4.65 -13.45
CA SER A 828 28.69 -4.83 -12.31
C SER A 828 29.74 -3.71 -12.27
N ARG A 829 30.33 -3.44 -11.08
CA ARG A 829 31.34 -2.39 -10.91
C ARG A 829 32.69 -2.79 -11.50
N SER A 830 32.91 -4.09 -11.58
CA SER A 830 34.11 -4.71 -12.13
C SER A 830 33.72 -5.94 -12.95
N PRO A 831 34.42 -6.25 -14.05
CA PRO A 831 34.29 -7.51 -14.76
C PRO A 831 34.47 -8.75 -13.86
N ASP A 832 35.21 -8.64 -12.76
CA ASP A 832 35.50 -9.74 -11.84
C ASP A 832 34.41 -9.94 -10.77
N GLU A 833 33.40 -9.07 -10.68
CA GLU A 833 32.37 -9.15 -9.63
C GLU A 833 31.56 -10.45 -9.67
N ASP A 834 31.30 -10.95 -10.88
CA ASP A 834 30.66 -12.25 -11.12
C ASP A 834 31.69 -13.35 -11.44
N GLY A 835 32.96 -13.02 -11.65
CA GLY A 835 33.95 -13.99 -12.13
C GLY A 835 33.72 -14.43 -13.59
N PRO A 836 34.33 -15.55 -14.03
CA PRO A 836 34.23 -16.01 -15.41
C PRO A 836 32.90 -16.72 -15.70
N CYS A 837 32.22 -16.33 -16.79
CA CYS A 837 31.07 -17.06 -17.31
C CYS A 837 31.53 -18.17 -18.26
N ARG A 838 31.72 -19.40 -17.78
CA ARG A 838 32.06 -20.57 -18.62
C ARG A 838 30.82 -21.30 -19.11
N LEU A 839 30.90 -21.95 -20.26
CA LEU A 839 29.91 -22.94 -20.71
C LEU A 839 30.36 -24.32 -20.26
N ALA A 840 29.43 -25.19 -19.86
CA ALA A 840 29.77 -26.54 -19.43
C ALA A 840 30.33 -27.38 -20.59
N GLU A 841 31.33 -28.22 -20.30
CA GLU A 841 31.62 -29.35 -21.16
C GLU A 841 30.54 -30.42 -20.94
N LEU A 842 29.84 -30.78 -22.01
CA LEU A 842 28.67 -31.65 -21.92
C LEU A 842 28.63 -32.69 -23.03
N GLU A 843 27.99 -33.81 -22.72
CA GLU A 843 27.53 -34.81 -23.68
C GLU A 843 26.02 -34.60 -23.90
N LEU A 844 25.59 -34.51 -25.16
CA LEU A 844 24.17 -34.45 -25.50
C LEU A 844 23.58 -35.87 -25.49
N CYS A 845 22.65 -36.11 -24.58
CA CYS A 845 21.90 -37.36 -24.42
C CYS A 845 20.45 -37.16 -24.90
N GLY A 846 20.29 -36.68 -26.13
CA GLY A 846 18.99 -36.41 -26.76
C GLY A 846 18.54 -34.94 -26.71
N ALA A 847 19.21 -34.08 -25.93
CA ALA A 847 19.04 -32.64 -26.04
C ALA A 847 19.65 -32.09 -27.33
N GLU A 848 19.11 -31.00 -27.84
CA GLU A 848 19.62 -30.29 -29.00
C GLU A 848 20.07 -28.86 -28.63
N PRO A 849 21.14 -28.32 -29.24
CA PRO A 849 21.49 -26.91 -29.08
C PRO A 849 20.34 -26.02 -29.57
N PHE A 850 19.89 -25.11 -28.71
CA PHE A 850 18.80 -24.17 -29.00
C PHE A 850 19.33 -22.75 -29.23
N LEU A 851 20.19 -22.29 -28.33
CA LEU A 851 21.02 -21.09 -28.48
C LEU A 851 22.48 -21.47 -28.33
N TRP A 852 23.38 -20.79 -29.03
CA TRP A 852 24.81 -21.07 -28.98
C TRP A 852 25.65 -19.81 -28.90
N ASP A 853 26.87 -19.95 -28.40
CA ASP A 853 27.90 -18.92 -28.48
C ASP A 853 28.21 -18.62 -29.95
N ALA A 854 27.99 -17.38 -30.38
CA ALA A 854 28.12 -16.99 -31.78
C ALA A 854 29.55 -17.12 -32.30
N ALA A 855 30.55 -16.91 -31.44
CA ALA A 855 31.96 -16.96 -31.81
C ALA A 855 32.52 -18.39 -31.79
N LYS A 856 32.01 -19.25 -30.91
CA LYS A 856 32.61 -20.56 -30.62
C LYS A 856 31.72 -21.75 -31.02
N ALA A 857 30.49 -21.49 -31.43
CA ALA A 857 29.47 -22.50 -31.75
C ALA A 857 29.21 -23.53 -30.62
N LYS A 858 29.50 -23.15 -29.36
CA LYS A 858 29.25 -24.00 -28.19
C LYS A 858 27.79 -23.82 -27.72
N PRO A 859 27.09 -24.89 -27.30
CA PRO A 859 25.73 -24.77 -26.79
C PRO A 859 25.68 -23.88 -25.55
N LEU A 860 24.88 -22.81 -25.61
CA LEU A 860 24.61 -21.87 -24.52
C LEU A 860 23.28 -22.19 -23.83
N VAL A 861 22.29 -22.59 -24.62
CA VAL A 861 21.03 -23.15 -24.15
C VAL A 861 20.76 -24.42 -24.95
N VAL A 862 20.44 -25.51 -24.26
CA VAL A 862 19.96 -26.73 -24.90
C VAL A 862 18.47 -26.90 -24.64
N ARG A 863 17.77 -27.48 -25.62
CA ARG A 863 16.35 -27.84 -25.53
C ARG A 863 16.24 -29.36 -25.44
N PHE A 864 15.43 -29.85 -24.52
CA PHE A 864 15.11 -31.27 -24.42
C PHE A 864 13.62 -31.49 -24.21
N ARG A 865 13.05 -32.41 -24.99
CA ARG A 865 11.64 -32.80 -24.86
C ARG A 865 11.53 -33.97 -23.90
N CYS A 866 11.03 -33.71 -22.70
CA CYS A 866 10.79 -34.72 -21.68
C CYS A 866 9.29 -34.96 -21.58
N GLY A 867 8.80 -36.12 -22.03
CA GLY A 867 7.37 -36.40 -22.11
C GLY A 867 6.63 -35.43 -23.02
N LYS A 868 5.58 -34.77 -22.51
CA LYS A 868 4.77 -33.81 -23.28
C LYS A 868 5.36 -32.39 -23.30
N GLY A 869 6.19 -32.06 -22.32
CA GLY A 869 6.74 -30.71 -22.14
C GLY A 869 8.18 -30.58 -22.63
N THR A 870 8.79 -29.45 -22.28
CA THR A 870 10.12 -29.07 -22.76
C THR A 870 10.96 -28.42 -21.65
N VAL A 871 12.23 -28.78 -21.57
CA VAL A 871 13.23 -28.09 -20.74
C VAL A 871 14.16 -27.28 -21.63
N TYR A 872 14.38 -26.03 -21.23
CA TYR A 872 15.43 -25.14 -21.71
C TYR A 872 16.47 -25.02 -20.60
N LEU A 873 17.63 -25.64 -20.80
CA LEU A 873 18.73 -25.58 -19.84
C LEU A 873 19.77 -24.57 -20.32
N MET A 874 20.02 -23.52 -19.53
CA MET A 874 21.21 -22.68 -19.70
C MET A 874 22.43 -23.48 -19.23
N THR A 875 23.33 -23.78 -20.15
CA THR A 875 24.49 -24.65 -19.93
C THR A 875 25.68 -23.92 -19.31
N ALA A 876 25.52 -22.63 -18.99
CA ALA A 876 26.55 -21.83 -18.34
C ALA A 876 26.86 -22.42 -16.96
N TYR A 877 28.15 -22.58 -16.67
CA TYR A 877 28.71 -22.92 -15.36
C TYR A 877 28.71 -21.68 -14.44
N ALA A 878 27.60 -20.93 -14.49
CA ALA A 878 27.33 -19.64 -13.88
C ALA A 878 25.81 -19.51 -13.70
N TYR A 879 25.34 -18.78 -12.68
CA TYR A 879 23.90 -18.59 -12.49
C TYR A 879 23.35 -17.70 -13.62
N PRO A 880 22.08 -17.88 -14.04
CA PRO A 880 21.44 -17.01 -15.04
C PRO A 880 21.49 -15.52 -14.73
N GLY A 881 21.66 -15.13 -13.46
CA GLY A 881 21.86 -13.75 -13.04
C GLY A 881 23.26 -13.16 -13.34
N HIS A 882 24.20 -13.94 -13.87
CA HIS A 882 25.51 -13.43 -14.28
C HIS A 882 25.36 -12.37 -15.37
N GLU A 883 26.10 -11.26 -15.24
CA GLU A 883 26.05 -10.13 -16.17
C GLU A 883 26.19 -10.50 -17.66
N ARG A 884 27.08 -11.43 -18.03
CA ARG A 884 27.23 -11.85 -19.44
C ARG A 884 26.02 -12.58 -20.01
N LEU A 885 25.20 -13.18 -19.14
CA LEU A 885 23.98 -13.90 -19.54
C LEU A 885 22.75 -12.99 -19.56
N ARG A 886 22.87 -11.74 -19.11
CA ARG A 886 21.75 -10.82 -18.92
C ARG A 886 20.90 -10.64 -20.18
N GLU A 887 21.53 -10.35 -21.32
CA GLU A 887 20.79 -10.10 -22.58
C GLU A 887 20.07 -11.36 -23.05
N VAL A 888 20.81 -12.46 -23.21
CA VAL A 888 20.24 -13.74 -23.69
C VAL A 888 19.17 -14.27 -22.74
N GLY A 889 19.38 -14.14 -21.43
CA GLY A 889 18.43 -14.59 -20.42
C GLY A 889 17.14 -13.79 -20.43
N ALA A 890 17.23 -12.46 -20.57
CA ALA A 890 16.06 -11.60 -20.68
C ALA A 890 15.29 -11.84 -21.98
N SER A 891 15.99 -11.98 -23.11
CA SER A 891 15.39 -12.29 -24.41
C SER A 891 14.69 -13.65 -24.43
N LEU A 892 15.33 -14.69 -23.86
CA LEU A 892 14.74 -16.02 -23.77
C LEU A 892 13.54 -16.04 -22.83
N LEU A 893 13.62 -15.41 -21.65
CA LEU A 893 12.50 -15.30 -20.73
C LEU A 893 11.32 -14.58 -21.40
N ALA A 894 11.54 -13.45 -22.05
CA ALA A 894 10.50 -12.70 -22.77
C ALA A 894 9.83 -13.53 -23.87
N LYS A 895 10.60 -14.32 -24.61
CA LYS A 895 10.09 -15.24 -25.63
C LYS A 895 9.20 -16.32 -25.00
N LEU A 896 9.72 -17.04 -23.99
CA LEU A 896 8.98 -18.12 -23.33
C LEU A 896 7.73 -17.59 -22.62
N ALA A 897 7.82 -16.44 -21.96
CA ALA A 897 6.68 -15.77 -21.34
C ALA A 897 5.61 -15.41 -22.37
N SER A 898 6.01 -14.91 -23.55
CA SER A 898 5.07 -14.61 -24.65
C SER A 898 4.35 -15.86 -25.16
N GLU A 899 5.05 -17.00 -25.24
CA GLU A 899 4.51 -18.29 -25.71
C GLU A 899 3.59 -18.94 -24.68
N ASN A 900 3.67 -18.53 -23.42
CA ASN A 900 2.94 -19.09 -22.28
C ASN A 900 1.93 -18.11 -21.67
N ARG A 901 1.56 -17.04 -22.39
CA ARG A 901 0.52 -16.10 -21.93
C ARG A 901 -0.84 -16.81 -21.79
N PRO A 902 -1.73 -16.31 -20.91
CA PRO A 902 -3.13 -16.73 -20.94
C PRO A 902 -3.80 -16.32 -22.26
N GLU A 903 -4.99 -16.88 -22.50
CA GLU A 903 -5.73 -16.65 -23.75
C GLU A 903 -6.15 -15.19 -23.92
N CYS A 904 -6.60 -14.57 -22.83
CA CYS A 904 -6.79 -13.13 -22.77
C CYS A 904 -5.43 -12.44 -22.63
N ARG A 905 -5.22 -11.35 -23.38
CA ARG A 905 -3.97 -10.57 -23.35
C ARG A 905 -4.23 -9.08 -23.45
N VAL A 906 -3.34 -8.31 -22.85
CA VAL A 906 -3.30 -6.85 -22.95
C VAL A 906 -1.96 -6.47 -23.57
N ASP A 907 -2.01 -5.80 -24.72
CA ASP A 907 -0.84 -5.12 -25.29
C ASP A 907 -0.84 -3.67 -24.79
N ASP A 908 0.19 -3.35 -24.02
CA ASP A 908 0.39 -2.05 -23.38
C ASP A 908 1.79 -1.53 -23.74
N PRO A 909 1.89 -0.64 -24.72
CA PRO A 909 3.17 -0.04 -25.12
C PRO A 909 3.85 0.75 -23.99
N ALA A 910 3.09 1.32 -23.05
CA ALA A 910 3.63 2.08 -21.92
C ALA A 910 4.17 1.17 -20.81
N ARG A 911 3.76 -0.11 -20.79
CA ARG A 911 4.05 -1.09 -19.74
C ARG A 911 3.63 -0.62 -18.35
N GLU A 912 2.61 0.22 -18.27
CA GLU A 912 2.05 0.85 -17.07
C GLU A 912 0.66 0.31 -16.70
N VAL A 913 0.21 -0.79 -17.32
CA VAL A 913 -1.07 -1.45 -17.00
C VAL A 913 -0.81 -2.79 -16.32
N PHE A 914 -1.24 -2.90 -15.07
CA PHE A 914 -1.39 -4.19 -14.39
C PHE A 914 -2.69 -4.82 -14.88
N TRP A 915 -2.65 -6.11 -15.19
CA TRP A 915 -3.85 -6.87 -15.49
C TRP A 915 -3.74 -8.32 -15.06
N ASN A 916 -4.90 -8.90 -14.78
CA ASN A 916 -5.06 -10.33 -14.59
C ASN A 916 -6.37 -10.84 -15.16
N GLU A 917 -6.53 -12.15 -15.08
CA GLU A 917 -7.71 -12.88 -15.55
C GLU A 917 -8.18 -13.83 -14.45
N TRP A 918 -9.48 -13.88 -14.22
CA TRP A 918 -10.14 -14.86 -13.36
C TRP A 918 -11.03 -15.75 -14.19
N LYS A 919 -10.92 -17.06 -14.00
CA LYS A 919 -11.79 -18.03 -14.64
C LYS A 919 -12.94 -18.37 -13.68
N GLU A 920 -14.17 -18.09 -14.12
CA GLU A 920 -15.38 -18.42 -13.37
C GLU A 920 -15.86 -19.83 -13.74
N SER A 921 -17.07 -19.99 -14.27
CA SER A 921 -17.62 -21.26 -14.74
C SER A 921 -17.58 -21.36 -16.28
N GLY A 922 -17.33 -22.56 -16.79
CA GLY A 922 -17.24 -22.80 -18.24
C GLY A 922 -16.13 -21.96 -18.88
N ASP A 923 -16.52 -21.16 -19.88
CA ASP A 923 -15.65 -20.27 -20.64
C ASP A 923 -15.79 -18.79 -20.24
N VAL A 924 -16.52 -18.49 -19.17
CA VAL A 924 -16.64 -17.12 -18.64
C VAL A 924 -15.32 -16.74 -17.96
N ARG A 925 -14.78 -15.59 -18.37
CA ARG A 925 -13.57 -15.02 -17.79
C ARG A 925 -13.83 -13.58 -17.36
N ARG A 926 -13.17 -13.15 -16.29
CA ARG A 926 -13.16 -11.77 -15.84
C ARG A 926 -11.75 -11.21 -15.96
N MET A 927 -11.58 -10.19 -16.81
CA MET A 927 -10.32 -9.45 -16.85
C MET A 927 -10.41 -8.24 -15.93
N MET A 928 -9.36 -7.99 -15.16
CA MET A 928 -9.27 -6.82 -14.29
C MET A 928 -8.00 -6.04 -14.64
N LEU A 929 -8.13 -4.73 -14.89
CA LEU A 929 -7.03 -3.87 -15.33
C LEU A 929 -6.92 -2.63 -14.44
N LEU A 930 -5.67 -2.21 -14.19
CA LEU A 930 -5.34 -0.99 -13.45
C LEU A 930 -4.25 -0.20 -14.17
N ASN A 931 -4.46 1.11 -14.29
CA ASN A 931 -3.40 2.04 -14.67
C ASN A 931 -2.47 2.27 -13.45
N THR A 932 -1.26 1.74 -13.52
CA THR A 932 -0.25 1.82 -12.45
C THR A 932 0.52 3.14 -12.44
N ASP A 933 0.27 4.02 -13.40
CA ASP A 933 0.79 5.37 -13.41
C ASP A 933 0.02 6.28 -12.46
N TRP A 934 0.46 6.34 -11.20
CA TRP A 934 -0.13 7.19 -10.17
C TRP A 934 0.34 8.66 -10.22
N THR A 935 1.26 9.04 -11.11
CA THR A 935 1.93 10.35 -10.99
C THR A 935 1.02 11.53 -11.32
N THR A 936 -0.03 11.30 -12.13
CA THR A 936 -0.96 12.33 -12.60
C THR A 936 -2.39 11.83 -12.45
N ALA A 937 -3.25 12.56 -11.72
CA ALA A 937 -4.64 12.16 -11.53
C ALA A 937 -5.40 12.08 -12.88
N GLY A 938 -6.15 11.00 -13.08
CA GLY A 938 -7.01 10.82 -14.27
C GLY A 938 -6.28 10.60 -15.60
N ASN A 939 -4.97 10.35 -15.59
CA ASN A 939 -4.25 9.99 -16.80
C ASN A 939 -4.74 8.65 -17.39
N ARG A 940 -4.50 8.43 -18.68
CA ARG A 940 -5.08 7.33 -19.46
C ARG A 940 -4.00 6.53 -20.18
N LYS A 941 -4.11 5.20 -20.17
CA LYS A 941 -3.24 4.29 -20.95
C LYS A 941 -4.04 3.63 -22.04
N LYS A 942 -3.64 3.88 -23.29
CA LYS A 942 -4.19 3.19 -24.45
C LYS A 942 -3.62 1.78 -24.49
N VAL A 943 -4.51 0.80 -24.59
CA VAL A 943 -4.14 -0.61 -24.66
C VAL A 943 -4.97 -1.31 -25.72
N THR A 944 -4.43 -2.41 -26.25
CA THR A 944 -5.20 -3.36 -27.05
C THR A 944 -5.51 -4.58 -26.19
N VAL A 945 -6.78 -4.84 -25.95
CA VAL A 945 -7.26 -6.05 -25.27
C VAL A 945 -7.61 -7.07 -26.34
N ALA A 946 -7.04 -8.27 -26.26
CA ALA A 946 -7.42 -9.39 -27.11
C ALA A 946 -7.92 -10.56 -26.24
N THR A 947 -9.10 -11.04 -26.55
CA THR A 947 -9.75 -12.19 -25.92
C THR A 947 -9.93 -13.32 -26.93
N PRO A 948 -10.41 -14.52 -26.55
CA PRO A 948 -10.73 -15.59 -27.49
C PRO A 948 -11.73 -15.19 -28.59
N CYS A 949 -12.63 -14.23 -28.30
CA CYS A 949 -13.73 -13.88 -29.18
C CYS A 949 -13.53 -12.56 -29.95
N VAL A 950 -12.85 -11.56 -29.39
CA VAL A 950 -12.65 -10.26 -30.04
C VAL A 950 -11.38 -9.55 -29.56
N SER A 951 -10.80 -8.70 -30.42
CA SER A 951 -9.69 -7.81 -30.08
C SER A 951 -10.09 -6.36 -30.33
N PHE A 952 -9.81 -5.47 -29.38
CA PHE A 952 -10.21 -4.05 -29.46
C PHE A 952 -9.26 -3.13 -28.69
N GLU A 953 -9.29 -1.85 -29.05
CA GLU A 953 -8.57 -0.80 -28.32
C GLU A 953 -9.46 -0.17 -27.23
N THR A 954 -8.88 0.17 -26.09
CA THR A 954 -9.55 0.88 -25.00
C THR A 954 -8.54 1.71 -24.18
N GLU A 955 -9.04 2.44 -23.19
CA GLU A 955 -8.24 3.27 -22.29
C GLU A 955 -8.43 2.87 -20.83
N VAL A 956 -7.34 2.56 -20.13
CA VAL A 956 -7.34 2.35 -18.68
C VAL A 956 -7.06 3.67 -17.97
N VAL A 957 -8.00 4.11 -17.13
CA VAL A 957 -7.97 5.41 -16.46
C VAL A 957 -7.39 5.27 -15.05
N GLU A 958 -6.55 6.22 -14.62
CA GLU A 958 -6.04 6.28 -13.25
C GLU A 958 -7.19 6.43 -12.24
N ARG A 959 -7.09 5.72 -11.10
CA ARG A 959 -8.13 5.61 -10.05
C ARG A 959 -9.48 5.06 -10.50
N VAL A 960 -9.52 4.30 -11.59
CA VAL A 960 -10.72 3.61 -12.05
C VAL A 960 -10.37 2.15 -12.35
N PRO A 961 -10.98 1.17 -11.64
CA PRO A 961 -10.79 -0.23 -11.99
C PRO A 961 -11.56 -0.52 -13.29
N MET A 962 -10.92 -1.18 -14.24
CA MET A 962 -11.61 -1.69 -15.44
C MET A 962 -11.87 -3.17 -15.26
N LEU A 963 -13.14 -3.58 -15.26
CA LEU A 963 -13.58 -4.96 -15.10
C LEU A 963 -14.31 -5.42 -16.36
N LEU A 964 -13.70 -6.30 -17.14
CA LEU A 964 -14.30 -6.83 -18.37
C LEU A 964 -14.86 -8.23 -18.10
N THR A 965 -16.08 -8.51 -18.55
CA THR A 965 -16.64 -9.86 -18.55
C THR A 965 -16.55 -10.44 -19.95
N VAL A 966 -15.75 -11.49 -20.12
CA VAL A 966 -15.51 -12.18 -21.39
C VAL A 966 -16.42 -13.39 -21.46
N LEU A 967 -17.31 -13.39 -22.45
CA LEU A 967 -18.20 -14.49 -22.82
C LEU A 967 -17.67 -15.17 -24.09
N PRO A 968 -18.16 -16.39 -24.43
CA PRO A 968 -17.74 -17.10 -25.64
C PRO A 968 -17.90 -16.31 -26.95
N PHE A 969 -18.89 -15.40 -27.02
CA PHE A 969 -19.26 -14.67 -28.24
C PHE A 969 -19.15 -13.14 -28.10
N ALA A 970 -18.84 -12.62 -26.91
CA ALA A 970 -18.80 -11.17 -26.67
C ALA A 970 -17.93 -10.78 -25.46
N VAL A 971 -17.55 -9.50 -25.38
CA VAL A 971 -16.93 -8.87 -24.21
C VAL A 971 -17.83 -7.74 -23.70
N LEU A 972 -18.12 -7.76 -22.40
CA LEU A 972 -18.90 -6.75 -21.69
C LEU A 972 -17.97 -5.81 -20.94
N ASP A 973 -18.12 -4.52 -21.18
CA ASP A 973 -17.31 -3.41 -20.66
C ASP A 973 -18.26 -2.43 -19.94
N PRO A 974 -18.61 -2.72 -18.67
CA PRO A 974 -19.51 -1.89 -17.87
C PRO A 974 -18.80 -0.68 -17.26
N ASP A 975 -19.57 0.38 -16.97
CA ASP A 975 -19.17 1.41 -16.02
C ASP A 975 -18.77 0.78 -14.65
N PRO A 976 -17.76 1.31 -13.95
CA PRO A 976 -17.30 0.78 -12.66
C PRO A 976 -18.38 0.67 -11.57
N SER A 977 -19.51 1.36 -11.71
CA SER A 977 -20.66 1.29 -10.80
C SER A 977 -21.60 0.11 -11.06
N LEU A 978 -21.40 -0.64 -12.16
CA LEU A 978 -22.25 -1.75 -12.59
C LEU A 978 -21.51 -3.09 -12.50
N HIS A 979 -22.00 -3.98 -11.64
CA HIS A 979 -21.53 -5.36 -11.56
C HIS A 979 -22.38 -6.30 -12.41
N ILE A 980 -21.72 -7.26 -13.06
CA ILE A 980 -22.36 -8.26 -13.92
C ILE A 980 -22.20 -9.64 -13.29
N GLU A 981 -23.32 -10.30 -13.00
CA GLU A 981 -23.38 -11.71 -12.64
C GLU A 981 -23.84 -12.53 -13.86
N VAL A 982 -23.01 -13.46 -14.31
CA VAL A 982 -23.38 -14.39 -15.40
C VAL A 982 -24.11 -15.58 -14.80
N MET A 983 -25.41 -15.69 -15.07
CA MET A 983 -26.27 -16.74 -14.52
C MET A 983 -26.16 -18.04 -15.31
N ASN A 984 -26.08 -17.93 -16.64
CA ASN A 984 -25.85 -19.03 -17.56
C ASN A 984 -25.25 -18.47 -18.86
N THR A 985 -24.44 -19.28 -19.56
CA THR A 985 -23.87 -18.92 -20.86
C THR A 985 -23.80 -20.13 -21.78
N SER A 986 -23.94 -19.89 -23.08
CA SER A 986 -23.65 -20.80 -24.17
C SER A 986 -22.88 -20.07 -25.28
N GLU A 987 -22.53 -20.77 -26.34
CA GLU A 987 -21.93 -20.16 -27.54
C GLU A 987 -22.85 -19.13 -28.23
N THR A 988 -24.17 -19.21 -28.00
CA THR A 988 -25.18 -18.40 -28.71
C THR A 988 -25.87 -17.36 -27.83
N GLY A 989 -25.61 -17.33 -26.52
CA GLY A 989 -26.24 -16.37 -25.63
C GLY A 989 -25.82 -16.48 -24.16
N ALA A 990 -26.22 -15.50 -23.37
CA ALA A 990 -25.99 -15.47 -21.92
C ALA A 990 -27.18 -14.85 -21.20
N LYS A 991 -27.54 -15.43 -20.05
CA LYS A 991 -28.46 -14.82 -19.09
C LYS A 991 -27.65 -14.07 -18.05
N LEU A 992 -27.90 -12.77 -17.94
CA LEU A 992 -27.14 -11.85 -17.09
C LEU A 992 -28.04 -11.30 -15.98
N ARG A 993 -27.44 -11.08 -14.82
CA ARG A 993 -28.03 -10.25 -13.77
C ARG A 993 -27.10 -9.07 -13.50
N LEU A 994 -27.61 -7.88 -13.76
CA LEU A 994 -26.90 -6.62 -13.64
C LEU A 994 -27.23 -5.99 -12.29
N HIS A 995 -26.21 -5.55 -11.55
CA HIS A 995 -26.35 -4.96 -10.22
C HIS A 995 -25.72 -3.56 -10.19
N GLY A 996 -26.46 -2.55 -9.75
CA GLY A 996 -26.01 -1.16 -9.77
C GLY A 996 -27.08 -0.20 -9.27
N ALA A 997 -26.89 1.10 -9.48
CA ALA A 997 -27.90 2.12 -9.20
C ALA A 997 -27.78 3.28 -10.20
N GLY A 998 -28.90 3.95 -10.49
CA GLY A 998 -28.93 5.08 -11.42
C GLY A 998 -29.00 4.64 -12.88
N ARG A 999 -28.14 5.19 -13.74
CA ARG A 999 -28.13 4.95 -15.20
C ARG A 999 -26.71 4.66 -15.72
N PRO A 1000 -26.05 3.59 -15.25
CA PRO A 1000 -24.73 3.22 -15.75
C PRO A 1000 -24.77 2.77 -17.21
N TRP A 1001 -23.67 2.99 -17.93
CA TRP A 1001 -23.49 2.53 -19.30
C TRP A 1001 -22.78 1.17 -19.34
N MET A 1002 -23.10 0.37 -20.36
CA MET A 1002 -22.37 -0.85 -20.69
C MET A 1002 -22.12 -0.91 -22.20
N THR A 1003 -20.86 -1.11 -22.57
CA THR A 1003 -20.48 -1.39 -23.96
C THR A 1003 -20.28 -2.88 -24.16
N ILE A 1004 -20.86 -3.42 -25.24
CA ILE A 1004 -20.79 -4.82 -25.64
C ILE A 1004 -20.04 -4.89 -26.96
N ARG A 1005 -19.05 -5.78 -27.05
CA ARG A 1005 -18.25 -6.02 -28.26
C ARG A 1005 -18.43 -7.47 -28.68
N TYR A 1006 -19.02 -7.71 -29.84
CA TYR A 1006 -19.34 -9.05 -30.34
C TYR A 1006 -18.19 -9.61 -31.18
N SER A 1007 -18.15 -10.93 -31.32
CA SER A 1007 -17.13 -11.65 -32.11
C SER A 1007 -17.13 -11.29 -33.61
N ASN A 1008 -18.26 -10.81 -34.14
CA ASN A 1008 -18.38 -10.35 -35.52
C ASN A 1008 -17.79 -8.93 -35.73
N GLY A 1009 -17.35 -8.26 -34.66
CA GLY A 1009 -16.81 -6.89 -34.68
C GLY A 1009 -17.83 -5.80 -34.36
N ASP A 1010 -19.11 -6.12 -34.20
CA ASP A 1010 -20.15 -5.16 -33.84
C ASP A 1010 -19.93 -4.63 -32.42
N ILE A 1011 -20.22 -3.34 -32.24
CA ILE A 1011 -20.17 -2.66 -30.95
C ILE A 1011 -21.54 -2.07 -30.65
N GLU A 1012 -22.04 -2.37 -29.45
CA GLU A 1012 -23.30 -1.86 -28.93
C GLU A 1012 -23.02 -1.14 -27.61
N SER A 1013 -23.66 0.00 -27.38
CA SER A 1013 -23.62 0.67 -26.08
C SER A 1013 -25.04 0.90 -25.62
N GLN A 1014 -25.32 0.52 -24.38
CA GLN A 1014 -26.65 0.63 -23.79
C GLN A 1014 -26.57 1.30 -22.41
N GLU A 1015 -27.54 2.17 -22.15
CA GLU A 1015 -27.80 2.73 -20.84
C GLU A 1015 -28.69 1.76 -20.05
N ILE A 1016 -28.28 1.38 -18.85
CA ILE A 1016 -29.00 0.42 -18.01
C ILE A 1016 -29.81 1.19 -16.97
N GLU A 1017 -31.14 1.09 -17.00
CA GLU A 1017 -32.01 1.82 -16.06
C GLU A 1017 -32.19 1.06 -14.74
N LEU A 1018 -31.52 1.53 -13.67
CA LEU A 1018 -31.55 0.99 -12.31
C LEU A 1018 -32.00 2.09 -11.31
N THR A 1019 -33.09 2.77 -11.63
CA THR A 1019 -33.63 3.91 -10.85
C THR A 1019 -34.69 3.51 -9.83
N ALA A 1020 -35.40 2.39 -10.06
CA ALA A 1020 -36.41 1.86 -9.14
C ALA A 1020 -35.91 0.61 -8.37
N ASN A 1021 -34.95 -0.11 -8.96
CA ASN A 1021 -34.39 -1.34 -8.40
C ASN A 1021 -32.88 -1.36 -8.65
N THR A 1022 -32.13 -2.04 -7.79
CA THR A 1022 -30.67 -2.19 -7.92
C THR A 1022 -30.25 -3.43 -8.70
N VAL A 1023 -31.22 -4.18 -9.21
CA VAL A 1023 -31.01 -5.40 -9.99
C VAL A 1023 -31.87 -5.43 -11.25
N LEU A 1024 -31.30 -5.89 -12.36
CA LEU A 1024 -31.97 -6.14 -13.62
C LEU A 1024 -31.51 -7.48 -14.21
N GLU A 1025 -32.45 -8.38 -14.51
CA GLU A 1025 -32.15 -9.58 -15.30
C GLU A 1025 -32.36 -9.29 -16.79
N THR A 1026 -31.42 -9.70 -17.63
CA THR A 1026 -31.49 -9.53 -19.08
C THR A 1026 -30.90 -10.74 -19.80
N GLU A 1027 -31.27 -10.91 -21.06
CA GLU A 1027 -30.71 -11.92 -21.97
C GLU A 1027 -29.93 -11.23 -23.07
N LEU A 1028 -28.74 -11.78 -23.34
CA LEU A 1028 -27.86 -11.33 -24.41
C LEU A 1028 -27.71 -12.45 -25.42
N SER A 1029 -27.98 -12.18 -26.70
CA SER A 1029 -27.82 -13.14 -27.79
C SER A 1029 -26.56 -12.85 -28.60
N ALA A 1030 -25.93 -13.90 -29.13
CA ALA A 1030 -24.85 -13.75 -30.11
C ALA A 1030 -25.37 -13.07 -31.40
N ARG A 1031 -24.47 -12.41 -32.13
CA ARG A 1031 -24.74 -11.72 -33.40
C ARG A 1031 -23.90 -12.28 -34.55
#